data_AF-A0A432LC94-F1
#
_entry.id   AF-A0A432LC94-F1
#
_cell.length_a   1.000
_cell.length_b   1.000
_cell.length_c   1.000
_cell.angle_alpha   90.00
_cell.angle_beta   90.00
_cell.angle_gamma   90.00
#
_symmetry.space_group_name_H-M   'P 1'
#
loop_
_entity.id
_entity.type
_entity.pdbx_description
1 polymer ?
#
loop_
_entity_poly.entity_id
_entity_poly.type
_entity_poly.pdbx_seq_one_letter_code
_entity_poly.pdbx_strand_id
1 'polypeptide(L)'
;MFKHQKWLWGVVILLLIISSPGLINRWNVETASNHYEIIIPYDEILITAQEMDRPIDKVLETLKDAGLTTVSLESVSVNDLKDQKIVSVYDEAEFAKLLEFVASENTIVEKGYYITIPEDLRHQQLLSDISDIEMVTFAEKPFYYLPSMSDYSINTPIGYDTVAIDTVTNHGFMLTLRYENSANEEFNEKTVEQLLTLKNDQISGLLPSGEEILGFGQGARDVWIDELTNAGYFFYTIEGSKLKGETNLARVADYDIVRLLSIDVNKEKKLTLSETVDRTTRAVKERNMKAIFYHIKMSGKSDPNFEIKKLINPSLKISGTAEEHLELATSYLKNVQERMPNQFVLGSPKLFDKVVVPSWVTGLVLLAGVLFTYLAAGIFKNNKLRLLGALGMLAIAAAYFILNRLVFLQGFALIIAVITPIYAVITSANGSTKIGKIALEYLKAVGISLIGIVIIIGLLNGNGFITGFETFRGVKLVYVIPIAGVLVYAAFVIKSMLSKDGVRITDAVKLLNKDVKYWHLLVLLVVAAIGYFYISRTGNYGAVSSVELTVRQWLEDTLYARPRTKEFLIGFPFFVLALYVMGISRKWGVGLLVLGVIGFLSMVNTFTHLHIPISVSLLRSFYSVVLGFIVGLVFIAIFKVGYRYSAKLRKE
;
A
#
# COMPACT_ATOMS: atom_id res chain seq x y z
N MET A 1 27.01 -33.13 -17.63
CA MET A 1 25.64 -32.85 -18.11
C MET A 1 25.22 -31.37 -18.07
N PHE A 2 26.12 -30.39 -17.82
CA PHE A 2 25.81 -28.94 -17.91
C PHE A 2 26.28 -28.28 -19.22
N LYS A 3 27.14 -28.96 -20.01
CA LYS A 3 27.77 -28.37 -21.21
C LYS A 3 26.80 -28.12 -22.37
N HIS A 4 25.69 -28.87 -22.47
CA HIS A 4 24.68 -28.76 -23.54
C HIS A 4 23.47 -27.87 -23.21
N GLN A 5 23.44 -27.16 -22.08
CA GLN A 5 22.27 -26.36 -21.65
C GLN A 5 22.57 -24.86 -21.52
N LYS A 6 23.81 -24.43 -21.79
CA LYS A 6 24.19 -23.01 -21.76
C LYS A 6 23.46 -22.18 -22.82
N TRP A 7 23.16 -22.77 -23.98
CA TRP A 7 22.42 -22.10 -25.04
C TRP A 7 20.98 -21.78 -24.63
N LEU A 8 20.31 -22.65 -23.85
CA LEU A 8 18.96 -22.41 -23.34
C LEU A 8 18.90 -21.18 -22.42
N TRP A 9 19.91 -20.97 -21.58
CA TRP A 9 20.03 -19.73 -20.80
C TRP A 9 20.19 -18.51 -21.70
N GLY A 10 20.98 -18.61 -22.78
CA GLY A 10 21.09 -17.56 -23.79
C GLY A 10 19.74 -17.23 -24.44
N VAL A 11 18.93 -18.25 -24.76
CA VAL A 11 17.58 -18.07 -25.29
C VAL A 11 16.66 -17.38 -24.28
N VAL A 12 16.66 -17.82 -23.01
CA VAL A 12 15.87 -17.16 -21.94
C VAL A 12 16.25 -15.69 -21.82
N ILE A 13 17.53 -15.37 -21.77
CA ILE A 13 18.01 -13.98 -21.67
C ILE A 13 17.61 -13.18 -22.91
N LEU A 14 17.76 -13.75 -24.11
CA LEU A 14 17.35 -13.10 -25.36
C LEU A 14 15.84 -12.79 -25.38
N LEU A 15 15.00 -13.74 -24.97
CA LEU A 15 13.55 -13.53 -24.87
C LEU A 15 13.23 -12.38 -23.90
N LEU A 16 13.91 -12.32 -22.75
CA LEU A 16 13.71 -11.26 -21.77
C LEU A 16 14.18 -9.89 -22.26
N ILE A 17 15.29 -9.83 -23.00
CA ILE A 17 15.77 -8.60 -23.65
C ILE A 17 14.76 -8.12 -24.69
N ILE A 18 14.25 -9.02 -25.53
CA ILE A 18 13.24 -8.67 -26.55
C ILE A 18 11.93 -8.21 -25.89
N SER A 19 11.56 -8.78 -24.73
CA SER A 19 10.38 -8.35 -23.96
C SER A 19 10.60 -7.11 -23.08
N SER A 20 11.83 -6.58 -23.02
CA SER A 20 12.17 -5.43 -22.17
C SER A 20 11.37 -4.14 -22.43
N PRO A 21 10.84 -3.84 -23.63
CA PRO A 21 10.04 -2.64 -23.84
C PRO A 21 8.86 -2.50 -22.87
N GLY A 22 8.21 -3.60 -22.46
CA GLY A 22 7.13 -3.56 -21.47
C GLY A 22 7.59 -3.08 -20.09
N LEU A 23 8.80 -3.49 -19.66
CA LEU A 23 9.39 -3.06 -18.39
C LEU A 23 9.94 -1.63 -18.47
N ILE A 24 10.49 -1.24 -19.62
CA ILE A 24 10.95 0.13 -19.85
C ILE A 24 9.75 1.09 -19.83
N ASN A 25 8.63 0.72 -20.46
CA ASN A 25 7.41 1.52 -20.42
C ASN A 25 6.95 1.73 -18.97
N ARG A 26 6.86 0.64 -18.21
CA ARG A 26 6.53 0.71 -16.78
C ARG A 26 7.50 1.59 -16.00
N TRP A 27 8.80 1.44 -16.22
CA TRP A 27 9.81 2.28 -15.57
C TRP A 27 9.57 3.75 -15.85
N ASN A 28 9.34 4.12 -17.11
CA ASN A 28 9.08 5.50 -17.51
C ASN A 28 7.83 6.06 -16.82
N VAL A 29 6.73 5.30 -16.82
CA VAL A 29 5.46 5.69 -16.15
C VAL A 29 5.64 5.85 -14.64
N GLU A 30 6.36 4.95 -13.98
CA GLU A 30 6.69 5.07 -12.56
C GLU A 30 7.57 6.30 -12.27
N THR A 31 8.56 6.60 -13.13
CA THR A 31 9.45 7.76 -12.94
C THR A 31 8.83 9.10 -13.29
N ALA A 32 7.92 9.15 -14.26
CA ALA A 32 7.20 10.36 -14.65
C ALA A 32 6.17 10.78 -13.60
N SER A 33 5.72 9.82 -12.77
CA SER A 33 4.82 10.04 -11.65
C SER A 33 5.55 10.61 -10.43
N ASN A 34 5.98 11.86 -10.52
CA ASN A 34 6.76 12.53 -9.48
C ASN A 34 6.04 13.69 -8.76
N HIS A 35 4.78 13.94 -9.10
CA HIS A 35 3.99 14.97 -8.42
C HIS A 35 3.30 14.39 -7.20
N TYR A 36 3.31 15.15 -6.11
CA TYR A 36 2.55 14.84 -4.91
C TYR A 36 1.86 16.09 -4.38
N GLU A 37 0.76 15.87 -3.69
CA GLU A 37 -0.01 16.92 -3.02
C GLU A 37 -0.17 16.62 -1.53
N ILE A 38 -0.48 17.68 -0.80
CA ILE A 38 -0.91 17.63 0.59
C ILE A 38 -2.30 18.26 0.63
N ILE A 39 -3.23 17.51 1.20
CA ILE A 39 -4.65 17.83 1.30
C ILE A 39 -4.94 18.10 2.77
N ILE A 40 -5.58 19.23 3.07
CA ILE A 40 -6.14 19.53 4.39
C ILE A 40 -7.66 19.75 4.24
N PRO A 41 -8.49 19.24 5.16
CA PRO A 41 -9.93 19.49 5.16
C PRO A 41 -10.30 20.96 5.37
N TYR A 42 -11.26 21.47 4.60
CA TYR A 42 -11.72 22.86 4.72
C TYR A 42 -12.35 23.17 6.08
N ASP A 43 -13.13 22.24 6.62
CA ASP A 43 -13.75 22.32 7.95
C ASP A 43 -12.71 22.52 9.05
N GLU A 44 -11.60 21.79 9.00
CA GLU A 44 -10.51 21.94 9.96
C GLU A 44 -9.80 23.31 9.84
N ILE A 45 -9.65 23.83 8.61
CA ILE A 45 -9.09 25.17 8.37
C ILE A 45 -10.04 26.24 8.90
N LEU A 46 -11.34 26.10 8.65
CA LEU A 46 -12.37 27.02 9.10
C LEU A 46 -12.46 27.06 10.63
N ILE A 47 -12.49 25.90 11.28
CA ILE A 47 -12.45 25.78 12.75
C ILE A 47 -11.21 26.47 13.31
N THR A 48 -10.04 26.21 12.72
CA THR A 48 -8.77 26.84 13.15
C THR A 48 -8.85 28.37 13.02
N ALA A 49 -9.41 28.89 11.93
CA ALA A 49 -9.58 30.34 11.72
C ALA A 49 -10.54 30.96 12.76
N GLN A 50 -11.65 30.30 13.04
CA GLN A 50 -12.64 30.74 14.03
C GLN A 50 -12.07 30.73 15.46
N GLU A 51 -11.30 29.71 15.84
CA GLU A 51 -10.66 29.65 17.17
C GLU A 51 -9.63 30.76 17.38
N MET A 52 -8.94 31.16 16.31
CA MET A 52 -7.94 32.24 16.31
C MET A 52 -8.57 33.64 16.19
N ASP A 53 -9.88 33.73 15.97
CA ASP A 53 -10.59 34.97 15.62
C ASP A 53 -9.95 35.68 14.42
N ARG A 54 -9.63 34.92 13.36
CA ARG A 54 -9.02 35.43 12.13
C ARG A 54 -9.86 35.13 10.89
N PRO A 55 -9.81 36.00 9.86
CA PRO A 55 -10.37 35.68 8.55
C PRO A 55 -9.74 34.41 7.97
N ILE A 56 -10.57 33.56 7.37
CA ILE A 56 -10.13 32.30 6.76
C ILE A 56 -9.08 32.53 5.66
N ASP A 57 -9.20 33.63 4.91
CA ASP A 57 -8.25 34.03 3.86
C ASP A 57 -6.81 34.09 4.39
N LYS A 58 -6.62 34.57 5.63
CA LYS A 58 -5.29 34.67 6.25
C LYS A 58 -4.72 33.33 6.67
N VAL A 59 -5.57 32.40 7.08
CA VAL A 59 -5.14 31.03 7.40
C VAL A 59 -4.80 30.28 6.11
N LEU A 60 -5.61 30.45 5.06
CA LEU A 60 -5.37 29.91 3.73
C LEU A 60 -4.05 30.44 3.12
N GLU A 61 -3.79 31.75 3.18
CA GLU A 61 -2.51 32.36 2.76
C GLU A 61 -1.32 31.75 3.51
N THR A 62 -1.44 31.63 4.84
CA THR A 62 -0.39 31.04 5.70
C THR A 62 -0.10 29.57 5.33
N LEU A 63 -1.14 28.78 5.07
CA LEU A 63 -1.00 27.38 4.67
C LEU A 63 -0.44 27.25 3.25
N LYS A 64 -0.84 28.14 2.33
CA LYS A 64 -0.31 28.20 0.96
C LYS A 64 1.19 28.43 0.96
N ASP A 65 1.64 29.43 1.72
CA ASP A 65 3.06 29.78 1.88
C ASP A 65 3.87 28.67 2.54
N ALA A 66 3.23 27.84 3.37
CA ALA A 66 3.87 26.67 3.98
C ALA A 66 3.94 25.45 3.04
N GLY A 67 3.30 25.48 1.86
CA GLY A 67 3.34 24.41 0.87
C GLY A 67 2.07 23.57 0.77
N LEU A 68 0.94 24.02 1.32
CA LEU A 68 -0.36 23.39 1.08
C LEU A 68 -0.75 23.55 -0.40
N THR A 69 -1.25 22.47 -1.00
CA THR A 69 -1.55 22.41 -2.45
C THR A 69 -3.04 22.26 -2.72
N THR A 70 -3.70 21.43 -1.93
CA THR A 70 -5.09 21.02 -2.15
C THR A 70 -5.89 21.14 -0.86
N VAL A 71 -7.15 21.50 -0.97
CA VAL A 71 -8.12 21.49 0.14
C VAL A 71 -9.22 20.48 -0.20
N SER A 72 -9.69 19.72 0.78
CA SER A 72 -10.86 18.85 0.57
C SER A 72 -12.14 19.49 1.11
N LEU A 73 -13.21 19.40 0.33
CA LEU A 73 -14.55 19.87 0.71
C LEU A 73 -15.50 18.69 0.80
N GLU A 74 -16.25 18.58 1.90
CA GLU A 74 -17.39 17.68 2.01
C GLU A 74 -18.67 18.35 1.50
N SER A 75 -19.64 17.53 1.12
CA SER A 75 -21.02 18.03 0.97
C SER A 75 -21.50 18.46 2.36
N VAL A 76 -22.02 19.67 2.46
CA VAL A 76 -22.55 20.20 3.72
C VAL A 76 -23.94 19.68 3.97
N SER A 77 -24.31 19.60 5.24
CA SER A 77 -25.66 19.39 5.76
C SER A 77 -26.21 20.68 6.38
N VAL A 78 -27.49 20.69 6.74
CA VAL A 78 -28.09 21.82 7.46
C VAL A 78 -27.40 22.05 8.81
N ASN A 79 -26.97 20.97 9.48
CA ASN A 79 -26.25 21.05 10.74
C ASN A 79 -24.84 21.65 10.55
N ASP A 80 -24.15 21.35 9.44
CA ASP A 80 -22.86 21.97 9.14
C ASP A 80 -23.02 23.48 8.92
N LEU A 81 -24.06 23.92 8.19
CA LEU A 81 -24.36 25.34 8.03
C LEU A 81 -24.69 26.03 9.36
N LYS A 82 -25.31 25.31 10.30
CA LYS A 82 -25.54 25.79 11.67
C LYS A 82 -24.24 25.96 12.44
N ASP A 83 -23.35 24.96 12.37
CA ASP A 83 -22.05 24.99 13.07
C ASP A 83 -21.14 26.10 12.50
N GLN A 84 -21.29 26.40 11.20
CA GLN A 84 -20.65 27.53 10.53
C GLN A 84 -21.31 28.88 10.83
N LYS A 85 -22.40 28.90 11.61
CA LYS A 85 -23.20 30.09 11.96
C LYS A 85 -23.82 30.80 10.75
N ILE A 86 -24.02 30.09 9.66
CA ILE A 86 -24.69 30.59 8.44
C ILE A 86 -26.21 30.58 8.64
N VAL A 87 -26.72 29.58 9.36
CA VAL A 87 -28.13 29.46 9.73
C VAL A 87 -28.29 29.16 11.22
N SER A 88 -29.45 29.51 11.77
CA SER A 88 -29.93 28.97 13.05
C SER A 88 -30.98 27.90 12.78
N VAL A 89 -30.89 26.78 13.50
CA VAL A 89 -31.83 25.67 13.42
C VAL A 89 -32.50 25.51 14.77
N TYR A 90 -33.82 25.53 14.77
CA TYR A 90 -34.66 25.36 15.95
C TYR A 90 -35.50 24.08 15.79
N ASP A 91 -35.53 23.24 16.82
CA ASP A 91 -36.52 22.18 16.88
C ASP A 91 -37.92 22.72 17.25
N GLU A 92 -38.95 21.87 17.16
CA GLU A 92 -40.33 22.23 17.52
C GLU A 92 -40.44 22.94 18.88
N ALA A 93 -39.75 22.42 19.90
CA ALA A 93 -39.87 22.93 21.27
C ALA A 93 -39.12 24.26 21.46
N GLU A 94 -37.95 24.40 20.85
CA GLU A 94 -37.16 25.63 20.81
C GLU A 94 -37.90 26.72 20.03
N PHE A 95 -38.50 26.37 18.89
CA PHE A 95 -39.23 27.29 18.05
C PHE A 95 -40.56 27.73 18.68
N ALA A 96 -41.30 26.82 19.32
CA ALA A 96 -42.51 27.15 20.06
C ALA A 96 -42.23 28.17 21.18
N LYS A 97 -41.14 27.98 21.95
CA LYS A 97 -40.69 28.95 22.96
C LYS A 97 -40.33 30.30 22.35
N LEU A 98 -39.68 30.32 21.19
CA LEU A 98 -39.35 31.56 20.49
C LEU A 98 -40.64 32.31 20.10
N LEU A 99 -41.67 31.59 19.67
CA LEU A 99 -42.96 32.14 19.28
C LEU A 99 -43.81 32.62 20.47
N GLU A 100 -43.68 32.04 21.66
CA GLU A 100 -44.39 32.54 22.87
C GLU A 100 -44.12 34.02 23.17
N PHE A 101 -42.95 34.55 22.74
CA PHE A 101 -42.59 35.95 22.92
C PHE A 101 -43.00 36.89 21.77
N VAL A 102 -43.44 36.34 20.63
CA VAL A 102 -43.55 37.09 19.36
C VAL A 102 -44.87 36.86 18.61
N ALA A 103 -45.53 35.72 18.79
CA ALA A 103 -46.67 35.28 17.99
C ALA A 103 -48.02 35.33 18.75
N SER A 104 -49.13 35.39 17.99
CA SER A 104 -50.51 35.35 18.50
C SER A 104 -50.90 33.96 19.02
N GLU A 105 -51.82 33.91 19.99
CA GLU A 105 -52.27 32.73 20.79
C GLU A 105 -52.68 31.45 20.01
N ASN A 106 -52.74 31.45 18.67
CA ASN A 106 -53.20 30.33 17.84
C ASN A 106 -52.18 29.84 16.79
N THR A 107 -50.88 30.07 16.99
CA THR A 107 -49.85 29.61 16.04
C THR A 107 -49.54 28.13 16.27
N ILE A 108 -49.92 27.26 15.32
CA ILE A 108 -49.62 25.82 15.39
C ILE A 108 -48.19 25.61 14.89
N VAL A 109 -47.34 25.03 15.74
CA VAL A 109 -45.97 24.62 15.39
C VAL A 109 -46.02 23.15 15.01
N GLU A 110 -45.75 22.85 13.75
CA GLU A 110 -45.63 21.47 13.27
C GLU A 110 -44.30 20.84 13.68
N LYS A 111 -44.31 19.52 13.83
CA LYS A 111 -43.15 18.75 14.25
C LYS A 111 -42.11 18.71 13.13
N GLY A 112 -40.96 19.33 13.36
CA GLY A 112 -39.89 19.46 12.37
C GLY A 112 -38.80 20.40 12.84
N TYR A 113 -38.01 20.86 11.89
CA TYR A 113 -36.96 21.84 12.12
C TYR A 113 -37.28 23.14 11.40
N TYR A 114 -37.08 24.26 12.08
CA TYR A 114 -37.24 25.61 11.54
C TYR A 114 -35.87 26.25 11.38
N ILE A 115 -35.54 26.65 10.16
CA ILE A 115 -34.21 27.10 9.75
C ILE A 115 -34.33 28.55 9.29
N THR A 116 -33.45 29.42 9.80
CA THR A 116 -33.40 30.81 9.33
C THR A 116 -32.91 30.89 7.89
N ILE A 117 -33.43 31.84 7.12
CA ILE A 117 -32.96 32.06 5.75
C ILE A 117 -31.54 32.68 5.79
N PRO A 118 -30.55 32.06 5.13
CA PRO A 118 -29.19 32.59 5.08
C PRO A 118 -29.12 33.87 4.23
N GLU A 119 -28.12 34.71 4.50
CA GLU A 119 -27.96 36.00 3.81
C GLU A 119 -27.50 35.86 2.34
N ASP A 120 -26.63 34.89 2.04
CA ASP A 120 -26.11 34.64 0.68
C ASP A 120 -27.10 33.78 -0.13
N LEU A 121 -27.38 34.22 -1.37
CA LEU A 121 -28.32 33.56 -2.28
C LEU A 121 -27.93 32.12 -2.65
N ARG A 122 -26.64 31.79 -2.64
CA ARG A 122 -26.14 30.44 -2.97
C ARG A 122 -26.43 29.45 -1.84
N HIS A 123 -26.34 29.89 -0.59
CA HIS A 123 -26.80 29.09 0.56
C HIS A 123 -28.32 28.93 0.56
N GLN A 124 -29.07 29.94 0.11
CA GLN A 124 -30.53 29.81 -0.08
C GLN A 124 -30.86 28.76 -1.15
N GLN A 125 -30.15 28.78 -2.29
CA GLN A 125 -30.32 27.79 -3.36
C GLN A 125 -30.04 26.36 -2.86
N LEU A 126 -28.95 26.17 -2.12
CA LEU A 126 -28.58 24.89 -1.56
C LEU A 126 -29.67 24.31 -0.64
N LEU A 127 -30.31 25.16 0.17
CA LEU A 127 -31.41 24.76 1.03
C LEU A 127 -32.68 24.49 0.21
N SER A 128 -32.98 25.30 -0.81
CA SER A 128 -34.19 25.12 -1.64
C SER A 128 -34.20 23.86 -2.51
N ASP A 129 -33.03 23.25 -2.76
CA ASP A 129 -32.90 22.01 -3.52
C ASP A 129 -33.32 20.75 -2.71
N ILE A 130 -33.60 20.92 -1.42
CA ILE A 130 -34.16 19.89 -0.55
C ILE A 130 -35.64 19.71 -0.92
N SER A 131 -36.01 18.53 -1.44
CA SER A 131 -37.33 18.28 -2.03
C SER A 131 -38.52 18.58 -1.09
N ASP A 132 -38.36 18.36 0.21
CA ASP A 132 -39.43 18.47 1.22
C ASP A 132 -39.40 19.78 2.02
N ILE A 133 -38.55 20.74 1.63
CA ILE A 133 -38.43 22.00 2.37
C ILE A 133 -39.53 22.99 1.96
N GLU A 134 -40.18 23.59 2.96
CA GLU A 134 -41.23 24.58 2.73
C GLU A 134 -40.84 25.93 3.30
N MET A 135 -41.22 27.03 2.63
CA MET A 135 -41.02 28.37 3.19
C MET A 135 -42.26 28.76 4.00
N VAL A 136 -42.07 28.95 5.31
CA VAL A 136 -43.11 29.34 6.26
C VAL A 136 -42.82 30.73 6.80
N THR A 137 -43.85 31.52 7.10
CA THR A 137 -43.69 32.88 7.63
C THR A 137 -44.35 33.00 8.99
N PHE A 138 -43.58 33.43 9.99
CA PHE A 138 -44.06 33.69 11.34
C PHE A 138 -43.67 35.10 11.77
N ALA A 139 -44.63 35.88 12.27
CA ALA A 139 -44.42 37.26 12.71
C ALA A 139 -43.65 38.12 11.69
N GLU A 140 -44.08 38.09 10.42
CA GLU A 140 -43.47 38.78 9.28
C GLU A 140 -42.02 38.36 8.95
N LYS A 141 -41.50 37.30 9.57
CA LYS A 141 -40.18 36.74 9.28
C LYS A 141 -40.29 35.38 8.59
N PRO A 142 -39.63 35.20 7.43
CA PRO A 142 -39.63 33.94 6.72
C PRO A 142 -38.59 32.96 7.28
N PHE A 143 -38.95 31.68 7.29
CA PHE A 143 -38.14 30.53 7.72
C PHE A 143 -38.31 29.39 6.72
N TYR A 144 -37.32 28.52 6.63
CA TYR A 144 -37.49 27.21 6.00
C TYR A 144 -37.96 26.20 7.05
N TYR A 145 -38.95 25.39 6.70
CA TYR A 145 -39.47 24.30 7.50
C TYR A 145 -39.10 22.96 6.86
N LEU A 146 -38.43 22.10 7.63
CA LEU A 146 -38.10 20.74 7.26
C LEU A 146 -38.93 19.75 8.11
N PRO A 147 -39.88 19.00 7.52
CA PRO A 147 -40.71 18.05 8.25
C PRO A 147 -39.88 16.92 8.89
N SER A 148 -40.24 16.47 10.10
CA SER A 148 -39.54 15.36 10.78
C SER A 148 -39.65 13.99 10.08
N MET A 149 -40.60 13.82 9.17
CA MET A 149 -40.83 12.57 8.42
C MET A 149 -40.32 12.64 6.97
N SER A 150 -39.47 13.62 6.65
CA SER A 150 -38.83 13.73 5.34
C SER A 150 -37.71 12.70 5.17
N ASP A 151 -37.36 12.41 3.92
CA ASP A 151 -36.18 11.58 3.60
C ASP A 151 -34.86 12.31 3.93
N TYR A 152 -34.93 13.63 4.15
CA TYR A 152 -33.84 14.48 4.57
C TYR A 152 -33.85 14.69 6.10
N SER A 153 -32.68 14.56 6.71
CA SER A 153 -32.44 14.99 8.08
C SER A 153 -31.56 16.22 8.09
N ILE A 154 -31.46 16.91 9.23
CA ILE A 154 -30.50 18.03 9.37
C ILE A 154 -29.04 17.61 9.15
N ASN A 155 -28.73 16.31 9.23
CA ASN A 155 -27.39 15.75 8.98
C ASN A 155 -27.26 15.15 7.57
N THR A 156 -28.32 15.11 6.79
CA THR A 156 -28.26 14.58 5.42
C THR A 156 -27.44 15.56 4.57
N PRO A 157 -26.46 15.09 3.80
CA PRO A 157 -25.72 15.95 2.88
C PRO A 157 -26.67 16.52 1.81
N ILE A 158 -26.66 17.85 1.64
CA ILE A 158 -27.56 18.58 0.72
C ILE A 158 -26.83 19.13 -0.51
N GLY A 159 -25.52 19.25 -0.44
CA GLY A 159 -24.65 19.55 -1.59
C GLY A 159 -23.39 20.30 -1.17
N TYR A 160 -22.63 20.80 -2.14
CA TYR A 160 -21.37 21.49 -1.87
C TYR A 160 -21.55 23.00 -1.72
N ASP A 161 -20.91 23.59 -0.70
CA ASP A 161 -20.91 25.04 -0.50
C ASP A 161 -20.05 25.75 -1.55
N THR A 162 -20.71 26.35 -2.55
CA THR A 162 -20.05 27.09 -3.64
C THR A 162 -19.30 28.34 -3.14
N VAL A 163 -19.67 28.92 -2.00
CA VAL A 163 -18.94 30.05 -1.39
C VAL A 163 -17.58 29.58 -0.90
N ALA A 164 -17.54 28.42 -0.26
CA ALA A 164 -16.29 27.79 0.17
C ALA A 164 -15.43 27.36 -1.02
N ILE A 165 -16.03 26.81 -2.08
CA ILE A 165 -15.34 26.48 -3.33
C ILE A 165 -14.65 27.71 -3.91
N ASP A 166 -15.36 28.82 -4.06
CA ASP A 166 -14.81 30.07 -4.60
C ASP A 166 -13.70 30.61 -3.70
N THR A 167 -13.90 30.59 -2.38
CA THR A 167 -12.90 31.05 -1.40
C THR A 167 -11.60 30.27 -1.55
N VAL A 168 -11.66 28.95 -1.65
CA VAL A 168 -10.48 28.09 -1.80
C VAL A 168 -9.83 28.25 -3.18
N THR A 169 -10.61 28.24 -4.26
CA THR A 169 -10.09 28.32 -5.64
C THR A 169 -9.47 29.68 -5.95
N ASN A 170 -10.03 30.77 -5.42
CA ASN A 170 -9.47 32.13 -5.54
C ASN A 170 -8.10 32.29 -4.86
N HIS A 171 -7.80 31.48 -3.84
CA HIS A 171 -6.46 31.40 -3.22
C HIS A 171 -5.49 30.49 -4.00
N GLY A 172 -5.90 30.01 -5.17
CA GLY A 172 -5.08 29.20 -6.08
C GLY A 172 -4.85 27.77 -5.58
N PHE A 173 -5.69 27.25 -4.68
CA PHE A 173 -5.67 25.85 -4.29
C PHE A 173 -6.35 24.98 -5.36
N MET A 174 -5.93 23.72 -5.39
CA MET A 174 -6.74 22.66 -6.00
C MET A 174 -7.81 22.24 -5.00
N LEU A 175 -8.92 21.72 -5.50
CA LEU A 175 -10.01 21.22 -4.66
C LEU A 175 -10.22 19.73 -4.93
N THR A 176 -10.39 18.98 -3.84
CA THR A 176 -10.89 17.61 -3.86
C THR A 176 -12.29 17.60 -3.26
N LEU A 177 -13.28 17.15 -4.01
CA LEU A 177 -14.62 16.99 -3.49
C LEU A 177 -14.76 15.63 -2.82
N ARG A 178 -15.40 15.61 -1.67
CA ARG A 178 -15.66 14.38 -0.91
C ARG A 178 -17.10 13.97 -1.08
N TYR A 179 -17.31 12.66 -1.23
CA TYR A 179 -18.66 12.10 -1.44
C TYR A 179 -18.92 10.96 -0.48
N GLU A 180 -20.19 10.72 -0.20
CA GLU A 180 -20.66 9.58 0.59
C GLU A 180 -21.63 8.74 -0.25
N ASN A 181 -21.76 7.46 0.09
CA ASN A 181 -22.75 6.59 -0.50
C ASN A 181 -24.05 6.66 0.31
N SER A 182 -25.16 6.99 -0.33
CA SER A 182 -26.49 6.87 0.24
C SER A 182 -27.16 5.55 -0.13
N ALA A 183 -28.01 5.03 0.75
CA ALA A 183 -28.92 3.93 0.41
C ALA A 183 -30.02 4.38 -0.58
N ASN A 184 -30.37 5.67 -0.56
CA ASN A 184 -31.32 6.27 -1.49
C ASN A 184 -30.61 6.57 -2.83
N GLU A 185 -31.12 5.99 -3.91
CA GLU A 185 -30.56 6.12 -5.26
C GLU A 185 -30.64 7.57 -5.77
N GLU A 186 -31.73 8.30 -5.46
CA GLU A 186 -31.93 9.70 -5.87
C GLU A 186 -30.86 10.63 -5.27
N PHE A 187 -30.44 10.38 -4.03
CA PHE A 187 -29.41 11.20 -3.38
C PHE A 187 -28.04 11.02 -4.03
N ASN A 188 -27.72 9.79 -4.44
CA ASN A 188 -26.49 9.51 -5.18
C ASN A 188 -26.56 10.14 -6.58
N GLU A 189 -27.70 10.05 -7.27
CA GLU A 189 -27.89 10.68 -8.58
C GLU A 189 -27.70 12.21 -8.50
N LYS A 190 -28.38 12.89 -7.55
CA LYS A 190 -28.18 14.32 -7.31
C LYS A 190 -26.72 14.67 -6.99
N THR A 191 -26.04 13.83 -6.20
CA THR A 191 -24.61 14.02 -5.89
C THR A 191 -23.76 13.94 -7.15
N VAL A 192 -24.02 12.98 -8.04
CA VAL A 192 -23.30 12.84 -9.32
C VAL A 192 -23.55 14.06 -10.21
N GLU A 193 -24.79 14.51 -10.34
CA GLU A 193 -25.13 15.70 -11.11
C GLU A 193 -24.41 16.94 -10.59
N GLN A 194 -24.39 17.16 -9.27
CA GLN A 194 -23.64 18.25 -8.66
C GLN A 194 -22.13 18.14 -8.90
N LEU A 195 -21.56 16.93 -8.79
CA LEU A 195 -20.14 16.73 -9.08
C LEU A 195 -19.81 17.05 -10.54
N LEU A 196 -20.67 16.66 -11.49
CA LEU A 196 -20.50 16.96 -12.91
C LEU A 196 -20.57 18.46 -13.19
N THR A 197 -21.51 19.20 -12.55
CA THR A 197 -21.63 20.66 -12.74
C THR A 197 -20.46 21.42 -12.14
N LEU A 198 -19.89 20.95 -11.03
CA LEU A 198 -18.76 21.58 -10.35
C LEU A 198 -17.41 21.27 -11.02
N LYS A 199 -17.33 20.34 -11.98
CA LYS A 199 -16.06 19.96 -12.62
C LYS A 199 -15.40 21.15 -13.31
N ASN A 200 -14.14 21.42 -12.96
CA ASN A 200 -13.26 22.34 -13.68
C ASN A 200 -11.79 21.93 -13.53
N ASP A 201 -10.83 22.71 -14.04
CA ASP A 201 -9.41 22.34 -14.00
C ASP A 201 -8.83 22.25 -12.56
N GLN A 202 -9.34 23.05 -11.62
CA GLN A 202 -8.94 23.03 -10.21
C GLN A 202 -9.66 21.94 -9.39
N ILE A 203 -10.79 21.44 -9.88
CA ILE A 203 -11.64 20.43 -9.21
C ILE A 203 -11.55 19.12 -10.00
N SER A 204 -10.64 18.22 -9.61
CA SER A 204 -10.35 17.01 -10.41
C SER A 204 -10.27 15.71 -9.60
N GLY A 205 -10.23 15.78 -8.27
CA GLY A 205 -10.13 14.62 -7.40
C GLY A 205 -11.41 14.37 -6.59
N LEU A 206 -11.79 13.09 -6.47
CA LEU A 206 -12.94 12.64 -5.67
C LEU A 206 -12.49 11.71 -4.55
N LEU A 207 -12.77 12.09 -3.31
CA LEU A 207 -12.36 11.35 -2.10
C LEU A 207 -13.59 10.81 -1.35
N PRO A 208 -13.74 9.50 -1.17
CA PRO A 208 -14.84 8.96 -0.38
C PRO A 208 -14.72 9.33 1.11
N SER A 209 -15.85 9.69 1.73
CA SER A 209 -15.96 9.96 3.18
C SER A 209 -16.39 8.73 4.00
N GLY A 210 -17.10 7.79 3.38
CA GLY A 210 -17.63 6.58 4.05
C GLY A 210 -16.79 5.31 3.84
N GLU A 211 -17.37 4.16 4.21
CA GLU A 211 -16.76 2.83 3.99
C GLU A 211 -17.10 2.22 2.63
N GLU A 212 -17.95 2.87 1.84
CA GLU A 212 -18.51 2.34 0.60
C GLU A 212 -18.26 3.30 -0.56
N ILE A 213 -18.09 2.76 -1.76
CA ILE A 213 -18.04 3.58 -2.97
C ILE A 213 -19.43 4.13 -3.32
N LEU A 214 -19.46 5.21 -4.10
CA LEU A 214 -20.69 5.78 -4.62
C LEU A 214 -21.51 4.72 -5.37
N GLY A 215 -22.81 4.64 -5.08
CA GLY A 215 -23.73 3.67 -5.67
C GLY A 215 -23.48 2.21 -5.25
N PHE A 216 -22.80 1.96 -4.12
CA PHE A 216 -22.55 0.59 -3.69
C PHE A 216 -23.87 -0.18 -3.47
N GLY A 217 -24.01 -1.31 -4.16
CA GLY A 217 -25.23 -2.14 -4.12
C GLY A 217 -26.34 -1.70 -5.09
N GLN A 218 -26.17 -0.58 -5.79
CA GLN A 218 -27.15 -0.04 -6.74
C GLN A 218 -26.79 -0.42 -8.20
N GLY A 219 -27.79 -0.46 -9.07
CA GLY A 219 -27.63 -0.83 -10.49
C GLY A 219 -26.94 0.25 -11.32
N ALA A 220 -27.19 1.52 -11.01
CA ALA A 220 -26.64 2.69 -11.71
C ALA A 220 -25.16 2.98 -11.40
N ARG A 221 -24.56 2.28 -10.43
CA ARG A 221 -23.19 2.50 -9.94
C ARG A 221 -22.15 2.69 -11.03
N ASP A 222 -22.07 1.72 -11.95
CA ASP A 222 -21.01 1.71 -12.96
C ASP A 222 -21.22 2.84 -13.97
N VAL A 223 -22.47 3.24 -14.22
CA VAL A 223 -22.84 4.39 -15.07
C VAL A 223 -22.33 5.69 -14.45
N TRP A 224 -22.61 5.92 -13.17
CA TRP A 224 -22.16 7.13 -12.47
C TRP A 224 -20.64 7.24 -12.37
N ILE A 225 -19.95 6.12 -12.11
CA ILE A 225 -18.49 6.10 -12.08
C ILE A 225 -17.93 6.43 -13.48
N ASP A 226 -18.49 5.81 -14.54
CA ASP A 226 -18.09 6.10 -15.91
C ASP A 226 -18.35 7.57 -16.30
N GLU A 227 -19.49 8.15 -15.91
CA GLU A 227 -19.81 9.57 -16.14
C GLU A 227 -18.79 10.49 -15.49
N LEU A 228 -18.46 10.25 -14.22
CA LEU A 228 -17.46 11.04 -13.50
C LEU A 228 -16.06 10.87 -14.09
N THR A 229 -15.66 9.66 -14.46
CA THR A 229 -14.37 9.42 -15.13
C THR A 229 -14.30 10.10 -16.50
N ASN A 230 -15.38 10.05 -17.30
CA ASN A 230 -15.45 10.71 -18.60
C ASN A 230 -15.44 12.24 -18.47
N ALA A 231 -15.97 12.79 -17.38
CA ALA A 231 -15.84 14.21 -17.03
C ALA A 231 -14.40 14.61 -16.61
N GLY A 232 -13.51 13.64 -16.44
CA GLY A 232 -12.10 13.84 -16.10
C GLY A 232 -11.82 13.84 -14.60
N TYR A 233 -12.71 13.28 -13.77
CA TYR A 233 -12.41 13.02 -12.37
C TYR A 233 -11.51 11.78 -12.20
N PHE A 234 -10.61 11.86 -11.23
CA PHE A 234 -9.93 10.70 -10.68
C PHE A 234 -10.33 10.45 -9.24
N PHE A 235 -10.13 9.23 -8.76
CA PHE A 235 -10.56 8.83 -7.42
C PHE A 235 -9.39 8.62 -6.47
N TYR A 236 -9.57 8.94 -5.19
CA TYR A 236 -8.61 8.61 -4.15
C TYR A 236 -8.90 7.26 -3.48
N THR A 237 -7.84 6.58 -3.06
CA THR A 237 -7.89 5.41 -2.17
C THR A 237 -6.99 5.64 -0.96
N ILE A 238 -7.48 5.33 0.24
CA ILE A 238 -6.76 5.58 1.50
C ILE A 238 -5.96 4.33 1.91
N GLU A 239 -4.64 4.45 2.07
CA GLU A 239 -3.81 3.33 2.53
C GLU A 239 -4.24 2.82 3.91
N GLY A 240 -4.65 1.55 3.97
CA GLY A 240 -5.04 0.89 5.21
C GLY A 240 -6.52 0.95 5.53
N SER A 241 -7.32 1.72 4.78
CA SER A 241 -8.79 1.75 4.88
C SER A 241 -9.39 1.26 3.56
N LYS A 242 -9.88 0.02 3.55
CA LYS A 242 -10.39 -0.62 2.33
C LYS A 242 -11.88 -0.33 2.16
N LEU A 243 -12.24 0.34 1.07
CA LEU A 243 -13.63 0.63 0.72
C LEU A 243 -14.35 -0.62 0.20
N LYS A 244 -15.63 -0.76 0.51
CA LYS A 244 -16.49 -1.77 -0.11
C LYS A 244 -16.73 -1.39 -1.58
N GLY A 245 -16.46 -2.31 -2.50
CA GLY A 245 -16.58 -2.07 -3.94
C GLY A 245 -15.35 -1.44 -4.59
N GLU A 246 -14.29 -1.12 -3.84
CA GLU A 246 -13.11 -0.38 -4.33
C GLU A 246 -12.46 -0.96 -5.59
N THR A 247 -12.34 -2.29 -5.68
CA THR A 247 -11.76 -2.95 -6.87
C THR A 247 -12.66 -2.82 -8.11
N ASN A 248 -13.97 -2.66 -7.93
CA ASN A 248 -14.88 -2.41 -9.04
C ASN A 248 -14.74 -0.96 -9.52
N LEU A 249 -14.72 0.01 -8.59
CA LEU A 249 -14.41 1.41 -8.89
C LEU A 249 -13.12 1.53 -9.69
N ALA A 250 -12.06 0.87 -9.24
CA ALA A 250 -10.77 0.85 -9.93
C ALA A 250 -10.81 0.29 -11.35
N ARG A 251 -11.69 -0.68 -11.64
CA ARG A 251 -11.78 -1.28 -12.98
C ARG A 251 -12.61 -0.43 -13.93
N VAL A 252 -13.69 0.16 -13.43
CA VAL A 252 -14.59 1.02 -14.20
C VAL A 252 -13.87 2.33 -14.54
N ALA A 253 -13.21 2.95 -13.56
CA ALA A 253 -12.39 4.15 -13.75
C ALA A 253 -11.02 3.88 -14.45
N ASP A 254 -10.86 2.75 -15.15
CA ASP A 254 -9.62 2.32 -15.84
C ASP A 254 -8.31 2.50 -15.03
N TYR A 255 -8.40 2.29 -13.72
CA TYR A 255 -7.33 2.45 -12.74
C TYR A 255 -6.76 3.89 -12.62
N ASP A 256 -7.54 4.90 -12.99
CA ASP A 256 -7.26 6.32 -12.73
C ASP A 256 -7.51 6.66 -11.26
N ILE A 257 -6.67 6.07 -10.41
CA ILE A 257 -6.74 6.16 -8.96
C ILE A 257 -5.44 6.71 -8.38
N VAL A 258 -5.60 7.65 -7.46
CA VAL A 258 -4.53 8.27 -6.69
C VAL A 258 -4.49 7.66 -5.29
N ARG A 259 -3.33 7.11 -4.92
CA ARG A 259 -3.12 6.52 -3.60
C ARG A 259 -2.79 7.60 -2.58
N LEU A 260 -3.55 7.59 -1.49
CA LEU A 260 -3.56 8.59 -0.46
C LEU A 260 -3.08 8.00 0.88
N LEU A 261 -2.22 8.73 1.59
CA LEU A 261 -1.85 8.43 2.97
C LEU A 261 -2.56 9.41 3.91
N SER A 262 -3.38 8.90 4.82
CA SER A 262 -3.94 9.72 5.90
C SER A 262 -2.95 9.83 7.07
N ILE A 263 -2.74 11.05 7.54
CA ILE A 263 -1.95 11.43 8.70
C ILE A 263 -2.88 12.16 9.67
N ASP A 264 -3.27 11.45 10.73
CA ASP A 264 -4.14 11.98 11.77
C ASP A 264 -3.37 12.14 13.08
N VAL A 265 -2.85 13.34 13.31
CA VAL A 265 -2.09 13.68 14.52
C VAL A 265 -2.94 13.67 15.79
N ASN A 266 -4.28 13.74 15.65
CA ASN A 266 -5.21 13.66 16.78
C ASN A 266 -5.35 12.22 17.30
N LYS A 267 -5.22 11.21 16.41
CA LYS A 267 -5.21 9.79 16.77
C LYS A 267 -3.81 9.30 17.18
N GLU A 268 -2.75 9.82 16.57
CA GLU A 268 -1.39 9.30 16.68
C GLU A 268 -0.52 9.98 17.77
N LYS A 269 -1.01 9.98 19.02
CA LYS A 269 -0.41 10.72 20.18
C LYS A 269 1.06 10.45 20.51
N LYS A 270 1.68 9.41 19.92
CA LYS A 270 3.07 9.01 20.19
C LYS A 270 4.05 9.45 19.11
N LEU A 271 3.57 9.87 17.93
CA LEU A 271 4.45 10.28 16.86
C LEU A 271 4.89 11.73 17.05
N THR A 272 6.19 11.95 16.96
CA THR A 272 6.78 13.28 16.88
C THR A 272 6.58 13.87 15.47
N LEU A 273 6.73 15.19 15.35
CA LEU A 273 6.71 15.88 14.05
C LEU A 273 7.70 15.26 13.06
N SER A 274 8.93 15.02 13.51
CA SER A 274 9.99 14.41 12.68
C SER A 274 9.62 13.00 12.19
N GLU A 275 9.09 12.14 13.07
CA GLU A 275 8.64 10.79 12.67
C GLU A 275 7.49 10.83 11.66
N THR A 276 6.61 11.83 11.77
CA THR A 276 5.47 12.05 10.87
C THR A 276 5.93 12.52 9.49
N VAL A 277 6.91 13.43 9.45
CA VAL A 277 7.58 13.89 8.22
C VAL A 277 8.33 12.73 7.56
N ASP A 278 9.08 11.93 8.32
CA ASP A 278 9.80 10.76 7.80
C ASP A 278 8.83 9.71 7.24
N ARG A 279 7.72 9.45 7.94
CA ARG A 279 6.65 8.55 7.46
C ARG A 279 6.07 9.04 6.13
N THR A 280 5.78 10.33 6.03
CA THR A 280 5.23 10.97 4.82
C THR A 280 6.22 10.86 3.65
N THR A 281 7.47 11.25 3.89
CA THR A 281 8.56 11.20 2.90
C THR A 281 8.76 9.77 2.38
N ARG A 282 8.74 8.78 3.27
CA ARG A 282 8.87 7.36 2.90
C ARG A 282 7.68 6.86 2.09
N ALA A 283 6.47 7.31 2.41
CA ALA A 283 5.27 6.89 1.69
C ALA A 283 5.29 7.37 0.24
N VAL A 284 5.68 8.63 0.00
CA VAL A 284 5.85 9.17 -1.36
C VAL A 284 7.02 8.47 -2.06
N LYS A 285 8.22 8.50 -1.48
CA LYS A 285 9.46 7.98 -2.08
C LYS A 285 9.43 6.48 -2.37
N GLU A 286 8.94 5.67 -1.43
CA GLU A 286 9.08 4.21 -1.49
C GLU A 286 7.79 3.46 -1.82
N ARG A 287 6.61 4.06 -1.60
CA ARG A 287 5.31 3.40 -1.82
C ARG A 287 4.47 4.07 -2.88
N ASN A 288 4.98 5.13 -3.51
CA ASN A 288 4.28 5.89 -4.55
C ASN A 288 2.90 6.38 -4.07
N MET A 289 2.87 6.93 -2.85
CA MET A 289 1.73 7.76 -2.42
C MET A 289 1.86 9.11 -3.09
N LYS A 290 0.78 9.59 -3.70
CA LYS A 290 0.77 10.87 -4.41
C LYS A 290 -0.07 11.93 -3.68
N ALA A 291 -0.92 11.51 -2.75
CA ALA A 291 -1.69 12.43 -1.93
C ALA A 291 -1.46 12.14 -0.45
N ILE A 292 -1.28 13.19 0.32
CA ILE A 292 -1.16 13.11 1.77
C ILE A 292 -2.33 13.86 2.37
N PHE A 293 -3.21 13.16 3.06
CA PHE A 293 -4.33 13.78 3.75
C PHE A 293 -3.93 14.06 5.19
N TYR A 294 -3.62 15.32 5.48
CA TYR A 294 -3.13 15.75 6.78
C TYR A 294 -4.27 16.38 7.57
N HIS A 295 -4.55 15.83 8.74
CA HIS A 295 -5.47 16.43 9.69
C HIS A 295 -4.71 17.41 10.59
N ILE A 296 -5.17 18.66 10.66
CA ILE A 296 -4.67 19.64 11.61
C ILE A 296 -5.00 19.15 13.02
N LYS A 297 -4.09 19.42 13.96
CA LYS A 297 -4.35 19.10 15.36
C LYS A 297 -5.48 19.98 15.87
N MET A 298 -6.55 19.37 16.37
CA MET A 298 -7.72 20.10 16.86
C MET A 298 -7.61 20.35 18.36
N SER A 299 -8.03 21.53 18.79
CA SER A 299 -8.25 21.83 20.21
C SER A 299 -9.33 20.91 20.77
N GLY A 300 -9.26 20.58 22.07
CA GLY A 300 -10.20 19.62 22.65
C GLY A 300 -11.66 19.99 22.44
N LYS A 301 -12.04 21.27 22.55
CA LYS A 301 -13.43 21.69 22.32
C LYS A 301 -13.94 21.49 20.89
N SER A 302 -13.04 21.27 19.94
CA SER A 302 -13.31 21.35 18.49
C SER A 302 -12.98 20.05 17.77
N ASP A 303 -12.58 19.01 18.52
CA ASP A 303 -12.59 17.63 18.06
C ASP A 303 -14.06 17.16 18.01
N PRO A 304 -14.62 16.77 16.84
CA PRO A 304 -16.02 16.34 16.73
C PRO A 304 -16.37 15.17 17.65
N ASN A 305 -15.35 14.39 18.05
CA ASN A 305 -15.50 13.26 18.95
C ASN A 305 -15.07 13.59 20.38
N PHE A 306 -14.90 14.87 20.75
CA PHE A 306 -14.39 15.26 22.05
C PHE A 306 -15.24 14.74 23.19
N GLU A 307 -16.56 14.90 23.12
CA GLU A 307 -17.47 14.46 24.17
C GLU A 307 -17.37 12.93 24.37
N ILE A 308 -17.30 12.18 23.27
CA ILE A 308 -17.10 10.72 23.29
C ILE A 308 -15.72 10.36 23.89
N LYS A 309 -14.65 11.05 23.48
CA LYS A 309 -13.28 10.81 23.95
C LYS A 309 -13.07 11.20 25.42
N LYS A 310 -13.75 12.24 25.89
CA LYS A 310 -13.74 12.72 27.29
C LYS A 310 -14.49 11.76 28.21
N LEU A 311 -15.59 11.17 27.75
CA LEU A 311 -16.28 10.09 28.46
C LEU A 311 -15.38 8.85 28.62
N ILE A 312 -14.60 8.50 27.60
CA ILE A 312 -13.68 7.34 27.61
C ILE A 312 -12.41 7.63 28.43
N ASN A 313 -11.91 8.86 28.41
CA ASN A 313 -10.71 9.26 29.17
C ASN A 313 -10.89 10.66 29.78
N PRO A 314 -11.39 10.74 31.03
CA PRO A 314 -11.62 12.01 31.72
C PRO A 314 -10.36 12.85 31.97
N SER A 315 -9.16 12.27 31.79
CA SER A 315 -7.87 12.92 31.99
C SER A 315 -7.27 13.53 30.72
N LEU A 316 -8.01 13.52 29.60
CA LEU A 316 -7.52 13.96 28.30
C LEU A 316 -7.21 15.47 28.28
N LYS A 317 -5.96 15.84 28.54
CA LYS A 317 -5.43 17.18 28.25
C LYS A 317 -5.06 17.26 26.78
N ILE A 318 -5.83 17.99 25.99
CA ILE A 318 -5.41 18.43 24.65
C ILE A 318 -4.74 19.78 24.87
N SER A 319 -3.41 19.77 24.89
CA SER A 319 -2.57 20.95 25.08
C SER A 319 -2.26 21.60 23.74
N GLY A 320 -2.57 22.89 23.65
CA GLY A 320 -2.10 23.84 22.65
C GLY A 320 -3.18 24.84 22.26
N THR A 321 -2.79 26.06 21.85
CA THR A 321 -3.71 27.04 21.25
C THR A 321 -3.89 26.76 19.75
N ALA A 322 -4.90 27.35 19.13
CA ALA A 322 -5.11 27.21 17.69
C ALA A 322 -3.92 27.74 16.87
N GLU A 323 -3.23 28.77 17.36
CA GLU A 323 -1.96 29.26 16.81
C GLU A 323 -0.87 28.18 16.82
N GLU A 324 -0.69 27.48 17.93
CA GLU A 324 0.30 26.40 18.03
C GLU A 324 -0.04 25.23 17.10
N HIS A 325 -1.33 24.95 16.90
CA HIS A 325 -1.79 23.92 15.96
C HIS A 325 -1.53 24.29 14.50
N LEU A 326 -1.77 25.55 14.14
CA LEU A 326 -1.44 26.08 12.82
C LEU A 326 0.09 26.12 12.60
N GLU A 327 0.87 26.48 13.62
CA GLU A 327 2.33 26.44 13.58
C GLU A 327 2.85 25.01 13.39
N LEU A 328 2.25 24.03 14.06
CA LEU A 328 2.58 22.62 13.87
C LEU A 328 2.27 22.15 12.44
N ALA A 329 1.10 22.52 11.90
CA ALA A 329 0.71 22.19 10.53
C ALA A 329 1.66 22.83 9.50
N THR A 330 1.95 24.12 9.62
CA THR A 330 2.89 24.81 8.72
C THR A 330 4.31 24.27 8.84
N SER A 331 4.76 23.93 10.05
CA SER A 331 6.05 23.26 10.28
C SER A 331 6.09 21.88 9.64
N TYR A 332 5.00 21.11 9.71
CA TYR A 332 4.89 19.82 9.03
C TYR A 332 5.03 19.99 7.51
N LEU A 333 4.26 20.90 6.90
CA LEU A 333 4.29 21.13 5.45
C LEU A 333 5.70 21.53 4.96
N LYS A 334 6.35 22.49 5.64
CA LYS A 334 7.72 22.93 5.31
C LYS A 334 8.74 21.81 5.47
N ASN A 335 8.70 21.09 6.59
CA ASN A 335 9.64 19.98 6.83
C ASN A 335 9.45 18.83 5.83
N VAL A 336 8.21 18.54 5.40
CA VAL A 336 7.96 17.58 4.31
C VAL A 336 8.63 18.05 3.03
N GLN A 337 8.45 19.32 2.63
CA GLN A 337 9.07 19.86 1.43
C GLN A 337 10.60 19.85 1.50
N GLU A 338 11.19 20.23 2.63
CA GLU A 338 12.64 20.23 2.84
C GLU A 338 13.24 18.82 2.82
N ARG A 339 12.51 17.82 3.34
CA ARG A 339 12.95 16.42 3.42
C ARG A 339 12.74 15.67 2.11
N MET A 340 11.79 16.09 1.27
CA MET A 340 11.49 15.44 0.00
C MET A 340 12.64 15.56 -1.00
N PRO A 341 13.01 14.48 -1.71
CA PRO A 341 14.03 14.55 -2.75
C PRO A 341 13.61 15.48 -3.91
N ASN A 342 14.55 16.25 -4.46
CA ASN A 342 14.34 17.24 -5.54
C ASN A 342 13.61 16.73 -6.79
N GLN A 343 13.58 15.41 -7.01
CA GLN A 343 12.86 14.81 -8.14
C GLN A 343 11.34 14.87 -7.95
N PHE A 344 10.84 14.97 -6.71
CA PHE A 344 9.43 15.08 -6.39
C PHE A 344 9.02 16.54 -6.30
N VAL A 345 7.87 16.87 -6.87
CA VAL A 345 7.38 18.24 -7.00
C VAL A 345 6.00 18.35 -6.37
N LEU A 346 5.78 19.40 -5.58
CA LEU A 346 4.45 19.73 -5.07
C LEU A 346 3.53 20.16 -6.21
N GLY A 347 2.34 19.57 -6.28
CA GLY A 347 1.32 19.93 -7.26
C GLY A 347 0.28 18.82 -7.45
N SER A 348 -0.69 19.07 -8.33
CA SER A 348 -1.75 18.11 -8.63
C SER A 348 -1.17 16.74 -9.03
N PRO A 349 -1.71 15.63 -8.47
CA PRO A 349 -1.15 14.31 -8.68
C PRO A 349 -1.30 13.90 -10.14
N LYS A 350 -0.19 13.51 -10.78
CA LYS A 350 -0.23 12.95 -12.12
C LYS A 350 -0.71 11.52 -12.06
N LEU A 351 -1.74 11.18 -12.83
CA LEU A 351 -2.15 9.80 -13.05
C LEU A 351 -1.07 9.03 -13.80
N PHE A 352 -1.17 7.70 -13.77
CA PHE A 352 -0.26 6.87 -14.54
C PHE A 352 -0.74 6.82 -15.99
N ASP A 353 0.14 7.13 -16.94
CA ASP A 353 -0.14 6.86 -18.35
C ASP A 353 -0.48 5.38 -18.54
N LYS A 354 -1.34 5.07 -19.52
CA LYS A 354 -1.79 3.70 -19.76
C LYS A 354 -0.61 2.80 -20.16
N VAL A 355 -0.27 1.86 -19.28
CA VAL A 355 0.74 0.83 -19.52
C VAL A 355 0.10 -0.31 -20.31
N VAL A 356 0.07 -0.14 -21.63
CA VAL A 356 -0.36 -1.21 -22.54
C VAL A 356 0.81 -2.18 -22.75
N VAL A 357 0.60 -3.43 -22.35
CA VAL A 357 1.56 -4.52 -22.60
C VAL A 357 1.03 -5.35 -23.78
N PRO A 358 1.66 -5.28 -24.97
CA PRO A 358 1.22 -6.05 -26.12
C PRO A 358 1.24 -7.56 -25.84
N SER A 359 0.25 -8.30 -26.36
CA SER A 359 0.12 -9.74 -26.12
C SER A 359 1.36 -10.54 -26.55
N TRP A 360 2.09 -10.07 -27.56
CA TRP A 360 3.35 -10.69 -28.00
C TRP A 360 4.45 -10.58 -26.93
N VAL A 361 4.53 -9.46 -26.20
CA VAL A 361 5.49 -9.29 -25.08
C VAL A 361 5.18 -10.31 -24.00
N THR A 362 3.90 -10.42 -23.60
CA THR A 362 3.44 -11.41 -22.62
C THR A 362 3.75 -12.83 -23.09
N GLY A 363 3.56 -13.14 -24.38
CA GLY A 363 3.90 -14.43 -24.97
C GLY A 363 5.39 -14.78 -24.86
N LEU A 364 6.28 -13.82 -25.11
CA LEU A 364 7.73 -14.02 -24.96
C LEU A 364 8.15 -14.25 -23.50
N VAL A 365 7.56 -13.52 -22.56
CA VAL A 365 7.84 -13.69 -21.12
C VAL A 365 7.32 -15.04 -20.62
N LEU A 366 6.12 -15.47 -21.06
CA LEU A 366 5.59 -16.80 -20.77
C LEU A 366 6.51 -17.90 -21.33
N LEU A 367 6.99 -17.75 -22.57
CA LEU A 367 7.95 -18.69 -23.16
C LEU A 367 9.26 -18.73 -22.36
N ALA A 368 9.78 -17.59 -21.93
CA ALA A 368 10.95 -17.51 -21.07
C ALA A 368 10.72 -18.24 -19.74
N GLY A 369 9.54 -18.08 -19.12
CA GLY A 369 9.14 -18.79 -17.91
C GLY A 369 9.00 -20.30 -18.08
N VAL A 370 8.50 -20.78 -19.22
CA VAL A 370 8.44 -22.22 -19.56
C VAL A 370 9.86 -22.80 -19.66
N LEU A 371 10.75 -22.12 -20.39
CA LEU A 371 12.14 -22.54 -20.54
C LEU A 371 12.90 -22.48 -19.21
N PHE A 372 12.68 -21.44 -18.41
CA PHE A 372 13.23 -21.31 -17.07
C PHE A 372 12.77 -22.45 -16.16
N THR A 373 11.49 -22.84 -16.24
CA THR A 373 10.96 -23.98 -15.47
C THR A 373 11.59 -25.30 -15.92
N TYR A 374 11.80 -25.49 -17.23
CA TYR A 374 12.52 -26.67 -17.75
C TYR A 374 13.98 -26.75 -17.26
N LEU A 375 14.66 -25.61 -17.14
CA LEU A 375 15.99 -25.49 -16.55
C LEU A 375 15.96 -25.77 -15.04
N ALA A 376 14.98 -25.21 -14.33
CA ALA A 376 14.79 -25.39 -12.89
C ALA A 376 14.51 -26.84 -12.50
N ALA A 377 13.62 -27.51 -13.22
CA ALA A 377 13.30 -28.92 -13.04
C ALA A 377 14.51 -29.85 -13.30
N GLY A 378 15.60 -29.34 -13.87
CA GLY A 378 16.88 -30.03 -14.01
C GLY A 378 17.46 -30.53 -12.67
N ILE A 379 17.05 -29.96 -11.53
CA ILE A 379 17.45 -30.42 -10.19
C ILE A 379 17.14 -31.91 -9.98
N PHE A 380 15.99 -32.39 -10.49
CA PHE A 380 15.53 -33.76 -10.28
C PHE A 380 16.28 -34.81 -11.14
N LYS A 381 17.14 -34.39 -12.08
CA LYS A 381 17.88 -35.25 -13.02
C LYS A 381 17.00 -36.25 -13.81
N ASN A 382 15.69 -36.00 -13.90
CA ASN A 382 14.74 -36.85 -14.61
C ASN A 382 14.11 -36.06 -15.77
N ASN A 383 14.34 -36.50 -17.01
CA ASN A 383 13.87 -35.77 -18.18
C ASN A 383 12.33 -35.73 -18.29
N LYS A 384 11.62 -36.75 -17.79
CA LYS A 384 10.15 -36.77 -17.77
C LYS A 384 9.58 -35.67 -16.88
N LEU A 385 10.15 -35.46 -15.69
CA LEU A 385 9.72 -34.40 -14.77
C LEU A 385 10.01 -33.00 -15.33
N ARG A 386 11.13 -32.83 -16.05
CA ARG A 386 11.45 -31.58 -16.73
C ARG A 386 10.44 -31.24 -17.82
N LEU A 387 10.12 -32.24 -18.66
CA LEU A 387 9.15 -32.07 -19.72
C LEU A 387 7.75 -31.84 -19.15
N LEU A 388 7.36 -32.58 -18.11
CA LEU A 388 6.08 -32.41 -17.43
C LEU A 388 5.93 -31.00 -16.83
N GLY A 389 6.96 -30.48 -16.17
CA GLY A 389 6.96 -29.12 -15.63
C GLY A 389 6.82 -28.06 -16.73
N ALA A 390 7.55 -28.21 -17.84
CA ALA A 390 7.46 -27.31 -18.98
C ALA A 390 6.09 -27.37 -19.67
N LEU A 391 5.54 -28.58 -19.89
CA LEU A 391 4.21 -28.78 -20.46
C LEU A 391 3.11 -28.24 -19.55
N GLY A 392 3.25 -28.39 -18.23
CA GLY A 392 2.32 -27.79 -17.27
C GLY A 392 2.32 -26.26 -17.34
N MET A 393 3.49 -25.63 -17.41
CA MET A 393 3.59 -24.18 -17.60
C MET A 393 3.05 -23.73 -18.95
N LEU A 394 3.28 -24.51 -20.01
CA LEU A 394 2.73 -24.24 -21.34
C LEU A 394 1.20 -24.35 -21.35
N ALA A 395 0.63 -25.32 -20.63
CA ALA A 395 -0.82 -25.46 -20.48
C ALA A 395 -1.43 -24.25 -19.74
N ILE A 396 -0.78 -23.75 -18.68
CA ILE A 396 -1.21 -22.53 -17.98
C ILE A 396 -1.12 -21.31 -18.91
N ALA A 397 -0.04 -21.19 -19.69
CA ALA A 397 0.12 -20.12 -20.67
C ALA A 397 -0.95 -20.17 -21.77
N ALA A 398 -1.26 -21.35 -22.30
CA ALA A 398 -2.34 -21.53 -23.27
C ALA A 398 -3.72 -21.21 -22.67
N ALA A 399 -3.97 -21.65 -21.44
CA ALA A 399 -5.22 -21.34 -20.73
C ALA A 399 -5.41 -19.83 -20.52
N TYR A 400 -4.34 -19.08 -20.29
CA TYR A 400 -4.40 -17.62 -20.23
C TYR A 400 -4.88 -17.01 -21.56
N PHE A 401 -4.30 -17.39 -22.69
CA PHE A 401 -4.71 -16.86 -24.00
C PHE A 401 -6.12 -17.29 -24.43
N ILE A 402 -6.57 -18.47 -24.00
CA ILE A 402 -7.92 -18.99 -24.33
C ILE A 402 -9.00 -18.37 -23.44
N LEU A 403 -8.75 -18.25 -22.13
CA LEU A 403 -9.78 -17.87 -21.14
C LEU A 403 -9.70 -16.39 -20.75
N ASN A 404 -8.61 -15.70 -21.08
CA ASN A 404 -8.35 -14.29 -20.79
C ASN A 404 -8.58 -13.88 -19.32
N ARG A 405 -8.23 -14.77 -18.37
CA ARG A 405 -8.35 -14.50 -16.93
C ARG A 405 -6.98 -14.25 -16.30
N LEU A 406 -6.84 -13.14 -15.57
CA LEU A 406 -5.61 -12.75 -14.86
C LEU A 406 -5.11 -13.80 -13.85
N VAL A 407 -6.02 -14.65 -13.34
CA VAL A 407 -5.69 -15.73 -12.41
C VAL A 407 -4.63 -16.69 -12.98
N PHE A 408 -4.63 -16.93 -14.29
CA PHE A 408 -3.61 -17.80 -14.93
C PHE A 408 -2.22 -17.15 -14.93
N LEU A 409 -2.12 -15.85 -15.20
CA LEU A 409 -0.85 -15.11 -15.09
C LEU A 409 -0.35 -15.09 -13.64
N GLN A 410 -1.25 -14.84 -12.67
CA GLN A 410 -0.91 -14.85 -11.25
C GLN A 410 -0.42 -16.24 -10.80
N GLY A 411 -1.08 -17.31 -11.25
CA GLY A 411 -0.67 -18.69 -10.97
C GLY A 411 0.68 -19.05 -11.60
N PHE A 412 0.91 -18.64 -12.86
CA PHE A 412 2.20 -18.83 -13.54
C PHE A 412 3.32 -18.09 -12.79
N ALA A 413 3.11 -16.82 -12.46
CA ALA A 413 4.06 -16.00 -11.72
C ALA A 413 4.35 -16.57 -10.32
N LEU A 414 3.35 -17.14 -9.64
CA LEU A 414 3.52 -17.82 -8.36
C LEU A 414 4.45 -19.03 -8.46
N ILE A 415 4.30 -19.86 -9.49
CA ILE A 415 5.19 -21.00 -9.73
C ILE A 415 6.62 -20.48 -9.93
N ILE A 416 6.83 -19.47 -10.79
CA ILE A 416 8.15 -18.86 -10.99
C ILE A 416 8.71 -18.31 -9.68
N ALA A 417 7.91 -17.59 -8.89
CA ALA A 417 8.32 -16.99 -7.62
C ALA A 417 8.79 -18.03 -6.59
N VAL A 418 8.20 -19.22 -6.60
CA VAL A 418 8.56 -20.32 -5.70
C VAL A 418 9.77 -21.10 -6.20
N ILE A 419 9.83 -21.44 -7.49
CA ILE A 419 10.94 -22.25 -8.03
C ILE A 419 12.24 -21.46 -8.10
N THR A 420 12.18 -20.15 -8.32
CA THR A 420 13.35 -19.28 -8.49
C THR A 420 14.32 -19.35 -7.30
N PRO A 421 13.91 -19.06 -6.04
CA PRO A 421 14.82 -19.12 -4.91
C PRO A 421 15.33 -20.54 -4.62
N ILE A 422 14.50 -21.58 -4.81
CA ILE A 422 14.92 -22.98 -4.68
C ILE A 422 16.04 -23.29 -5.68
N TYR A 423 15.81 -22.93 -6.93
CA TYR A 423 16.73 -23.21 -8.03
C TYR A 423 18.03 -22.43 -7.90
N ALA A 424 17.96 -21.13 -7.57
CA ALA A 424 19.12 -20.27 -7.35
C ALA A 424 20.04 -20.83 -6.26
N VAL A 425 19.48 -21.22 -5.11
CA VAL A 425 20.23 -21.75 -3.97
C VAL A 425 20.83 -23.12 -4.28
N ILE A 426 20.03 -24.06 -4.78
CA ILE A 426 20.49 -25.45 -5.01
C ILE A 426 21.57 -25.52 -6.08
N THR A 427 21.40 -24.81 -7.20
CA THR A 427 22.37 -24.88 -8.31
C THR A 427 23.64 -24.08 -8.07
N SER A 428 23.63 -23.19 -7.09
CA SER A 428 24.79 -22.40 -6.68
C SER A 428 25.40 -22.91 -5.36
N ALA A 429 24.93 -24.05 -4.83
CA ALA A 429 25.43 -24.68 -3.61
C ALA A 429 26.75 -25.45 -3.82
N ASN A 430 27.70 -24.92 -4.61
CA ASN A 430 29.02 -25.51 -4.75
C ASN A 430 29.96 -24.96 -3.67
N GLY A 431 30.21 -25.76 -2.65
CA GLY A 431 31.06 -25.36 -1.53
C GLY A 431 32.51 -25.10 -1.92
N SER A 432 33.12 -24.07 -1.35
CA SER A 432 34.55 -23.77 -1.52
C SER A 432 35.09 -22.98 -0.33
N THR A 433 36.37 -23.15 -0.01
CA THR A 433 37.06 -22.34 1.00
C THR A 433 37.68 -21.05 0.42
N LYS A 434 37.72 -20.93 -0.92
CA LYS A 434 38.27 -19.76 -1.63
C LYS A 434 37.19 -18.69 -1.81
N ILE A 435 37.44 -17.48 -1.29
CA ILE A 435 36.49 -16.35 -1.33
C ILE A 435 36.04 -16.03 -2.77
N GLY A 436 36.96 -16.02 -3.74
CA GLY A 436 36.59 -15.75 -5.14
C GLY A 436 35.61 -16.75 -5.75
N LYS A 437 35.69 -18.04 -5.37
CA LYS A 437 34.72 -19.05 -5.81
C LYS A 437 33.37 -18.89 -5.10
N ILE A 438 33.38 -18.55 -3.82
CA ILE A 438 32.16 -18.23 -3.06
C ILE A 438 31.45 -17.02 -3.69
N ALA A 439 32.19 -15.96 -4.01
CA ALA A 439 31.65 -14.77 -4.66
C ALA A 439 31.01 -15.10 -6.02
N LEU A 440 31.65 -15.95 -6.82
CA LEU A 440 31.10 -16.38 -8.11
C LEU A 440 29.77 -17.15 -7.95
N GLU A 441 29.71 -18.11 -7.03
CA GLU A 441 28.48 -18.87 -6.78
C GLU A 441 27.39 -17.99 -6.16
N TYR A 442 27.78 -17.01 -5.32
CA TYR A 442 26.86 -16.00 -4.79
C TYR A 442 26.24 -15.14 -5.90
N LEU A 443 27.08 -14.58 -6.78
CA LEU A 443 26.62 -13.77 -7.93
C LEU A 443 25.79 -14.59 -8.91
N LYS A 444 26.13 -15.87 -9.10
CA LYS A 444 25.33 -16.78 -9.92
C LYS A 444 23.93 -16.98 -9.33
N ALA A 445 23.81 -17.19 -8.01
CA ALA A 445 22.51 -17.31 -7.35
C ALA A 445 21.69 -16.02 -7.50
N VAL A 446 22.32 -14.85 -7.30
CA VAL A 446 21.69 -13.54 -7.50
C VAL A 446 21.23 -13.38 -8.96
N GLY A 447 22.05 -13.73 -9.94
CA GLY A 447 21.71 -13.65 -11.37
C GLY A 447 20.52 -14.54 -11.75
N ILE A 448 20.46 -15.77 -11.22
CA ILE A 448 19.31 -16.67 -11.41
C ILE A 448 18.04 -16.05 -10.80
N SER A 449 18.16 -15.46 -9.60
CA SER A 449 17.04 -14.78 -8.96
C SER A 449 16.56 -13.56 -9.75
N LEU A 450 17.46 -12.76 -10.32
CA LEU A 450 17.10 -11.62 -11.17
C LEU A 450 16.34 -12.06 -12.43
N ILE A 451 16.74 -13.17 -13.07
CA ILE A 451 16.01 -13.71 -14.23
C ILE A 451 14.57 -14.09 -13.85
N GLY A 452 14.39 -14.79 -12.72
CA GLY A 452 13.06 -15.12 -12.22
C GLY A 452 12.23 -13.89 -11.85
N ILE A 453 12.87 -12.87 -11.25
CA ILE A 453 12.23 -11.58 -10.94
C ILE A 453 11.75 -10.88 -12.21
N VAL A 454 12.61 -10.76 -13.24
CA VAL A 454 12.28 -10.14 -14.54
C VAL A 454 11.08 -10.83 -15.19
N ILE A 455 11.00 -12.16 -15.11
CA ILE A 455 9.83 -12.92 -15.58
C ILE A 455 8.57 -12.51 -14.79
N ILE A 456 8.64 -12.44 -13.46
CA ILE A 456 7.48 -12.08 -12.61
C ILE A 456 6.99 -10.66 -12.91
N ILE A 457 7.89 -9.67 -12.91
CA ILE A 457 7.51 -8.27 -13.16
C ILE A 457 7.07 -8.04 -14.60
N GLY A 458 7.59 -8.84 -15.56
CA GLY A 458 7.18 -8.78 -16.96
C GLY A 458 5.76 -9.33 -17.18
N LEU A 459 5.37 -10.36 -16.42
CA LEU A 459 4.03 -10.95 -16.49
C LEU A 459 2.98 -10.12 -15.75
N LEU A 460 3.33 -9.55 -14.60
CA LEU A 460 2.41 -8.82 -13.74
C LEU A 460 2.64 -7.31 -13.90
N ASN A 461 2.40 -6.84 -15.12
CA ASN A 461 2.60 -5.47 -15.55
C ASN A 461 1.29 -4.90 -16.11
N GLY A 462 1.02 -3.62 -15.84
CA GLY A 462 -0.22 -2.93 -16.19
C GLY A 462 -0.72 -2.04 -15.05
N ASN A 463 -1.60 -1.08 -15.36
CA ASN A 463 -2.07 -0.08 -14.41
C ASN A 463 -2.67 -0.71 -13.15
N GLY A 464 -3.49 -1.76 -13.27
CA GLY A 464 -4.05 -2.46 -12.11
C GLY A 464 -3.02 -3.05 -11.14
N PHE A 465 -1.85 -3.49 -11.62
CA PHE A 465 -0.77 -4.01 -10.77
C PHE A 465 0.05 -2.88 -10.13
N ILE A 466 0.27 -1.78 -10.85
CA ILE A 466 1.04 -0.62 -10.39
C ILE A 466 0.25 0.19 -9.36
N THR A 467 -1.07 0.34 -9.54
CA THR A 467 -1.96 0.97 -8.56
C THR A 467 -2.23 0.08 -7.36
N GLY A 468 -1.99 -1.23 -7.47
CA GLY A 468 -2.08 -2.18 -6.36
C GLY A 468 -3.46 -2.82 -6.16
N PHE A 469 -4.41 -2.57 -7.07
CA PHE A 469 -5.73 -3.22 -7.07
C PHE A 469 -5.67 -4.67 -7.51
N GLU A 470 -4.85 -4.97 -8.52
CA GLU A 470 -4.52 -6.33 -8.91
C GLU A 470 -3.24 -6.74 -8.17
N THR A 471 -3.36 -7.73 -7.28
CA THR A 471 -2.26 -8.12 -6.38
C THR A 471 -1.69 -9.49 -6.72
N PHE A 472 -0.42 -9.70 -6.35
CA PHE A 472 0.17 -11.02 -6.38
C PHE A 472 -0.47 -11.93 -5.31
N ARG A 473 -1.18 -12.97 -5.75
CA ARG A 473 -1.79 -13.96 -4.86
C ARG A 473 -0.77 -15.04 -4.50
N GLY A 474 -0.68 -15.38 -3.22
CA GLY A 474 0.20 -16.47 -2.75
C GLY A 474 1.52 -16.01 -2.11
N VAL A 475 1.61 -14.75 -1.64
CA VAL A 475 2.76 -14.25 -0.84
C VAL A 475 3.17 -15.23 0.27
N LYS A 476 2.20 -15.80 0.99
CA LYS A 476 2.46 -16.80 2.05
C LYS A 476 3.15 -18.07 1.51
N LEU A 477 2.81 -18.52 0.31
CA LEU A 477 3.41 -19.71 -0.30
C LEU A 477 4.87 -19.45 -0.70
N VAL A 478 5.19 -18.23 -1.15
CA VAL A 478 6.58 -17.82 -1.45
C VAL A 478 7.46 -17.83 -0.20
N TYR A 479 6.90 -17.64 1.00
CA TYR A 479 7.66 -17.76 2.25
C TYR A 479 7.88 -19.22 2.68
N VAL A 480 6.93 -20.12 2.44
CA VAL A 480 6.97 -21.48 2.97
C VAL A 480 7.64 -22.45 2.01
N ILE A 481 7.24 -22.46 0.73
CA ILE A 481 7.65 -23.52 -0.20
C ILE A 481 9.16 -23.49 -0.49
N PRO A 482 9.82 -22.33 -0.69
CA PRO A 482 11.27 -22.32 -0.89
C PRO A 482 12.07 -22.89 0.28
N ILE A 483 11.67 -22.58 1.51
CA ILE A 483 12.29 -23.12 2.73
C ILE A 483 12.09 -24.63 2.77
N ALA A 484 10.86 -25.11 2.58
CA ALA A 484 10.54 -26.53 2.57
C ALA A 484 11.30 -27.29 1.44
N GLY A 485 11.38 -26.71 0.25
CA GLY A 485 12.08 -27.30 -0.90
C GLY A 485 13.58 -27.44 -0.65
N VAL A 486 14.23 -26.41 -0.10
CA VAL A 486 15.65 -26.48 0.28
C VAL A 486 15.89 -27.41 1.46
N LEU A 487 14.96 -27.49 2.41
CA LEU A 487 15.02 -28.44 3.53
C LEU A 487 14.93 -29.89 3.04
N VAL A 488 13.99 -30.20 2.14
CA VAL A 488 13.87 -31.54 1.52
C VAL A 488 15.14 -31.89 0.75
N TYR A 489 15.68 -30.94 -0.02
CA TYR A 489 16.97 -31.11 -0.70
C TYR A 489 18.09 -31.39 0.31
N ALA A 490 18.17 -30.63 1.40
CA ALA A 490 19.18 -30.80 2.44
C ALA A 490 19.09 -32.19 3.09
N ALA A 491 17.88 -32.63 3.45
CA ALA A 491 17.62 -33.95 4.02
C ALA A 491 18.05 -35.07 3.06
N PHE A 492 17.72 -34.94 1.77
CA PHE A 492 18.10 -35.92 0.74
C PHE A 492 19.62 -36.02 0.58
N VAL A 493 20.31 -34.87 0.51
CA VAL A 493 21.78 -34.82 0.37
C VAL A 493 22.47 -35.40 1.61
N ILE A 494 21.98 -35.08 2.81
CA ILE A 494 22.52 -35.62 4.06
C ILE A 494 22.30 -37.13 4.12
N LYS A 495 21.09 -37.63 3.81
CA LYS A 495 20.78 -39.06 3.77
C LYS A 495 21.66 -39.81 2.76
N SER A 496 21.81 -39.25 1.55
CA SER A 496 22.70 -39.81 0.52
C SER A 496 24.17 -39.86 0.95
N MET A 497 24.59 -39.08 1.95
CA MET A 497 25.95 -39.13 2.52
C MET A 497 26.07 -40.08 3.72
N LEU A 498 24.97 -40.49 4.34
CA LEU A 498 24.97 -41.44 5.45
C LEU A 498 24.69 -42.89 5.00
N SER A 499 23.97 -43.09 3.89
CA SER A 499 23.64 -44.41 3.35
C SER A 499 24.59 -44.81 2.22
N LYS A 500 25.16 -46.03 2.27
CA LYS A 500 26.04 -46.59 1.23
C LYS A 500 25.30 -46.98 -0.06
N ASP A 501 24.01 -47.26 0.03
CA ASP A 501 23.15 -47.59 -1.10
C ASP A 501 22.45 -46.31 -1.58
N GLY A 502 22.70 -45.92 -2.83
CA GLY A 502 22.22 -44.65 -3.40
C GLY A 502 20.71 -44.43 -3.26
N VAL A 503 20.31 -43.16 -3.16
CA VAL A 503 18.93 -42.76 -2.82
C VAL A 503 18.03 -42.72 -4.05
N ARG A 504 16.87 -43.39 -4.00
CA ARG A 504 15.80 -43.38 -5.02
C ARG A 504 14.65 -42.47 -4.59
N ILE A 505 13.82 -42.00 -5.53
CA ILE A 505 12.63 -41.16 -5.24
C ILE A 505 11.65 -41.87 -4.29
N THR A 506 11.58 -43.20 -4.32
CA THR A 506 10.82 -44.05 -3.38
C THR A 506 11.26 -43.90 -1.92
N ASP A 507 12.47 -43.39 -1.67
CA ASP A 507 12.98 -43.15 -0.31
C ASP A 507 12.42 -41.89 0.34
N ALA A 508 11.85 -40.96 -0.45
CA ALA A 508 11.12 -39.81 0.07
C ALA A 508 9.77 -40.23 0.66
N VAL A 509 9.07 -41.15 -0.01
CA VAL A 509 7.82 -41.77 0.51
C VAL A 509 8.11 -42.60 1.76
N LYS A 510 9.22 -43.35 1.80
CA LYS A 510 9.66 -44.05 3.03
C LYS A 510 10.08 -43.10 4.17
N LEU A 511 10.46 -41.86 3.87
CA LEU A 511 10.77 -40.86 4.89
C LEU A 511 9.50 -40.33 5.56
N LEU A 512 8.41 -40.19 4.80
CA LEU A 512 7.08 -39.89 5.34
C LEU A 512 6.53 -41.00 6.23
N ASN A 513 6.87 -42.27 5.93
CA ASN A 513 6.43 -43.44 6.70
C ASN A 513 7.38 -43.83 7.85
N LYS A 514 8.21 -42.91 8.36
CA LYS A 514 9.14 -43.18 9.46
C LYS A 514 8.56 -42.67 10.78
N ASP A 515 8.72 -43.46 11.85
CA ASP A 515 8.18 -43.13 13.17
C ASP A 515 8.64 -41.77 13.68
N VAL A 516 7.68 -40.88 13.93
CA VAL A 516 7.92 -39.55 14.48
C VAL A 516 8.17 -39.68 15.99
N LYS A 517 9.44 -39.74 16.40
CA LYS A 517 9.80 -39.64 17.83
C LYS A 517 9.32 -38.31 18.43
N TYR A 518 8.93 -38.29 19.71
CA TYR A 518 8.42 -37.11 20.43
C TYR A 518 9.32 -35.86 20.35
N TRP A 519 10.64 -36.02 20.28
CA TRP A 519 11.54 -34.87 20.12
C TRP A 519 11.42 -34.21 18.73
N HIS A 520 11.05 -34.95 17.68
CA HIS A 520 10.77 -34.38 16.37
C HIS A 520 9.49 -33.54 16.40
N LEU A 521 8.47 -33.94 17.17
CA LEU A 521 7.26 -33.13 17.40
C LEU A 521 7.59 -31.84 18.14
N LEU A 522 8.47 -31.89 19.14
CA LEU A 522 8.93 -30.70 19.87
C LEU A 522 9.74 -29.75 18.96
N VAL A 523 10.64 -30.28 18.13
CA VAL A 523 11.38 -29.48 17.14
C VAL A 523 10.43 -28.89 16.09
N LEU A 524 9.44 -29.67 15.61
CA LEU A 524 8.45 -29.18 14.66
C LEU A 524 7.57 -28.09 15.28
N LEU A 525 7.18 -28.21 16.54
CA LEU A 525 6.44 -27.19 17.28
C LEU A 525 7.26 -25.91 17.45
N VAL A 526 8.55 -26.01 17.78
CA VAL A 526 9.44 -24.85 17.88
C VAL A 526 9.66 -24.20 16.51
N VAL A 527 9.90 -24.98 15.46
CA VAL A 527 10.05 -24.46 14.08
C VAL A 527 8.75 -23.84 13.58
N ALA A 528 7.59 -24.45 13.89
CA ALA A 528 6.28 -23.91 13.56
C ALA A 528 5.99 -22.63 14.34
N ALA A 529 6.38 -22.53 15.61
CA ALA A 529 6.26 -21.31 16.42
C ALA A 529 7.17 -20.19 15.89
N ILE A 530 8.42 -20.50 15.53
CA ILE A 530 9.35 -19.55 14.90
C ILE A 530 8.84 -19.12 13.52
N GLY A 531 8.35 -20.06 12.72
CA GLY A 531 7.77 -19.80 11.41
C GLY A 531 6.49 -18.97 11.50
N TYR A 532 5.62 -19.27 12.46
CA TYR A 532 4.41 -18.49 12.75
C TYR A 532 4.76 -17.09 13.21
N PHE A 533 5.70 -16.94 14.15
CA PHE A 533 6.20 -15.64 14.60
C PHE A 533 6.83 -14.83 13.46
N TYR A 534 7.60 -15.49 12.58
CA TYR A 534 8.20 -14.87 11.40
C TYR A 534 7.13 -14.39 10.40
N ILE A 535 6.12 -15.22 10.11
CA ILE A 535 5.02 -14.90 9.18
C ILE A 535 4.11 -13.82 9.77
N SER A 536 3.76 -13.90 11.06
CA SER A 536 2.91 -12.91 11.73
C SER A 536 3.59 -11.54 11.84
N ARG A 537 4.92 -11.50 11.96
CA ARG A 537 5.72 -10.25 11.97
C ARG A 537 6.04 -9.70 10.57
N THR A 538 5.52 -10.30 9.48
CA THR A 538 5.62 -9.70 8.14
C THR A 538 4.69 -8.50 7.93
N GLY A 539 3.81 -8.18 8.89
CA GLY A 539 2.97 -6.99 8.92
C GLY A 539 3.53 -5.83 9.78
N ASN A 540 2.87 -4.67 9.73
CA ASN A 540 3.30 -3.40 10.34
C ASN A 540 3.13 -3.30 11.88
N TYR A 541 2.72 -4.37 12.59
CA TYR A 541 2.26 -4.28 14.00
C TYR A 541 3.15 -5.00 15.03
N GLY A 542 4.40 -5.32 14.70
CA GLY A 542 5.33 -5.92 15.67
C GLY A 542 5.97 -4.87 16.58
N ALA A 543 6.04 -5.14 17.89
CA ALA A 543 6.87 -4.33 18.80
C ALA A 543 8.35 -4.37 18.34
N VAL A 544 8.97 -3.21 18.24
CA VAL A 544 10.35 -3.01 17.80
C VAL A 544 11.12 -2.40 18.97
N SER A 545 12.34 -2.86 19.24
CA SER A 545 13.16 -2.23 20.27
C SER A 545 13.60 -0.83 19.83
N SER A 546 13.81 0.08 20.79
CA SER A 546 14.29 1.45 20.51
C SER A 546 15.61 1.44 19.71
N VAL A 547 16.53 0.52 20.04
CA VAL A 547 17.79 0.33 19.32
C VAL A 547 17.57 -0.08 17.87
N GLU A 548 16.60 -0.97 17.59
CA GLU A 548 16.28 -1.37 16.23
C GLU A 548 15.70 -0.20 15.44
N LEU A 549 14.89 0.67 16.05
CA LEU A 549 14.38 1.91 15.44
C LEU A 549 15.52 2.88 15.10
N THR A 550 16.48 3.10 15.99
CA THR A 550 17.63 3.99 15.74
C THR A 550 18.50 3.49 14.59
N VAL A 551 18.84 2.20 14.56
CA VAL A 551 19.62 1.61 13.45
C VAL A 551 18.86 1.70 12.13
N ARG A 552 17.55 1.50 12.19
CA ARG A 552 16.64 1.64 11.05
C ARG A 552 16.63 3.08 10.53
N GLN A 553 16.59 4.08 11.40
CA GLN A 553 16.60 5.49 11.02
C GLN A 553 17.95 5.89 10.43
N TRP A 554 19.06 5.49 11.06
CA TRP A 554 20.41 5.71 10.53
C TRP A 554 20.60 5.13 9.11
N LEU A 555 20.05 3.93 8.86
CA LEU A 555 20.05 3.35 7.52
C LEU A 555 19.20 4.14 6.52
N GLU A 556 18.09 4.75 6.93
CA GLU A 556 17.24 5.59 6.07
C GLU A 556 17.87 6.97 5.79
N ASP A 557 18.61 7.53 6.74
CA ASP A 557 19.33 8.80 6.56
C ASP A 557 20.54 8.63 5.64
N THR A 558 21.22 7.48 5.75
CA THR A 558 22.44 7.21 4.98
C THR A 558 22.12 6.65 3.58
N LEU A 559 21.06 5.85 3.44
CA LEU A 559 20.70 5.17 2.20
C LEU A 559 19.36 5.68 1.66
N TYR A 560 19.27 5.88 0.35
CA TYR A 560 18.03 6.33 -0.28
C TYR A 560 16.84 5.38 -0.05
N ALA A 561 17.07 4.06 0.01
CA ALA A 561 16.06 3.05 0.31
C ALA A 561 16.60 2.04 1.34
N ARG A 562 15.83 1.76 2.39
CA ARG A 562 16.28 0.83 3.46
C ARG A 562 16.31 -0.62 2.96
N PRO A 563 17.45 -1.35 3.08
CA PRO A 563 17.51 -2.78 2.80
C PRO A 563 16.68 -3.60 3.81
N ARG A 564 16.10 -4.73 3.37
CA ARG A 564 15.35 -5.60 4.28
C ARG A 564 16.33 -6.28 5.25
N THR A 565 16.16 -6.03 6.55
CA THR A 565 17.04 -6.56 7.62
C THR A 565 17.26 -8.07 7.53
N LYS A 566 16.19 -8.82 7.24
CA LYS A 566 16.25 -10.28 7.07
C LYS A 566 17.10 -10.76 5.89
N GLU A 567 17.28 -9.94 4.85
CA GLU A 567 18.09 -10.29 3.68
C GLU A 567 19.58 -10.15 4.00
N PHE A 568 19.99 -8.99 4.53
CA PHE A 568 21.41 -8.69 4.74
C PHE A 568 21.98 -9.15 6.09
N LEU A 569 21.15 -9.43 7.10
CA LEU A 569 21.61 -9.96 8.40
C LEU A 569 21.49 -11.48 8.52
N ILE A 570 20.54 -12.09 7.80
CA ILE A 570 20.25 -13.53 7.92
C ILE A 570 20.46 -14.21 6.57
N GLY A 571 19.57 -13.98 5.61
CA GLY A 571 19.53 -14.74 4.36
C GLY A 571 20.87 -14.83 3.62
N PHE A 572 21.35 -13.70 3.09
CA PHE A 572 22.58 -13.69 2.30
C PHE A 572 23.84 -14.06 3.12
N PRO A 573 24.04 -13.57 4.36
CA PRO A 573 25.18 -14.00 5.19
C PRO A 573 25.23 -15.51 5.44
N PHE A 574 24.09 -16.13 5.78
CA PHE A 574 24.04 -17.57 6.00
C PHE A 574 24.25 -18.38 4.73
N PHE A 575 23.84 -17.87 3.56
CA PHE A 575 24.16 -18.52 2.29
C PHE A 575 25.67 -18.46 1.99
N VAL A 576 26.32 -17.30 2.20
CA VAL A 576 27.78 -17.16 2.04
C VAL A 576 28.53 -18.08 3.00
N LEU A 577 28.12 -18.12 4.27
CA LEU A 577 28.65 -19.03 5.27
C LEU A 577 28.44 -20.50 4.87
N ALA A 578 27.25 -20.85 4.37
CA ALA A 578 26.92 -22.20 3.90
C ALA A 578 27.88 -22.67 2.80
N LEU A 579 28.20 -21.82 1.82
CA LEU A 579 29.16 -22.12 0.76
C LEU A 579 30.57 -22.38 1.32
N TYR A 580 31.02 -21.58 2.29
CA TYR A 580 32.31 -21.80 2.94
C TYR A 580 32.34 -23.12 3.73
N VAL A 581 31.34 -23.33 4.59
CA VAL A 581 31.24 -24.52 5.44
C VAL A 581 31.08 -25.78 4.59
N MET A 582 30.37 -25.74 3.45
CA MET A 582 30.30 -26.87 2.53
C MET A 582 31.66 -27.28 1.95
N GLY A 583 32.60 -26.33 1.82
CA GLY A 583 33.98 -26.61 1.43
C GLY A 583 34.79 -27.36 2.50
N ILE A 584 34.35 -27.36 3.76
CA ILE A 584 34.97 -28.08 4.88
C ILE A 584 34.17 -29.35 5.20
N SER A 585 32.87 -29.19 5.46
CA SER A 585 31.94 -30.27 5.77
C SER A 585 30.61 -30.04 5.04
N ARG A 586 30.37 -30.88 4.04
CA ARG A 586 29.19 -30.73 3.19
C ARG A 586 27.87 -30.87 3.95
N LYS A 587 27.82 -31.72 4.99
CA LYS A 587 26.63 -31.94 5.82
C LYS A 587 26.15 -30.66 6.53
N TRP A 588 27.06 -29.97 7.23
CA TRP A 588 26.72 -28.76 7.97
C TRP A 588 26.41 -27.59 7.05
N GLY A 589 27.19 -27.42 5.98
CA GLY A 589 26.97 -26.33 5.05
C GLY A 589 25.63 -26.47 4.29
N VAL A 590 25.20 -27.68 3.96
CA VAL A 590 23.88 -27.92 3.36
C VAL A 590 22.73 -27.60 4.33
N GLY A 591 22.90 -27.83 5.63
CA GLY A 591 21.92 -27.40 6.64
C GLY A 591 21.76 -25.87 6.70
N LEU A 592 22.86 -25.13 6.60
CA LEU A 592 22.84 -23.66 6.60
C LEU A 592 22.16 -23.05 5.36
N LEU A 593 22.03 -23.78 4.25
CA LEU A 593 21.29 -23.32 3.07
C LEU A 593 19.82 -23.04 3.35
N VAL A 594 19.22 -23.69 4.34
CA VAL A 594 17.82 -23.46 4.75
C VAL A 594 17.65 -22.04 5.30
N LEU A 595 18.66 -21.50 5.99
CA LEU A 595 18.68 -20.08 6.37
C LEU A 595 19.04 -19.20 5.18
N GLY A 596 19.93 -19.68 4.32
CA GLY A 596 20.35 -19.00 3.09
C GLY A 596 19.21 -18.64 2.13
N VAL A 597 18.26 -19.57 1.93
CA VAL A 597 17.13 -19.36 1.01
C VAL A 597 16.20 -18.22 1.43
N ILE A 598 16.19 -17.84 2.72
CA ILE A 598 15.40 -16.71 3.24
C ILE A 598 15.79 -15.41 2.52
N GLY A 599 17.07 -15.23 2.16
CA GLY A 599 17.54 -14.06 1.43
C GLY A 599 16.96 -14.00 0.02
N PHE A 600 17.06 -15.09 -0.72
CA PHE A 600 16.59 -15.16 -2.11
C PHE A 600 15.06 -15.15 -2.23
N LEU A 601 14.33 -15.82 -1.33
CA LEU A 601 12.86 -15.75 -1.34
C LEU A 601 12.37 -14.35 -0.96
N SER A 602 13.06 -13.67 -0.04
CA SER A 602 12.71 -12.29 0.35
C SER A 602 13.01 -11.30 -0.78
N MET A 603 14.13 -11.51 -1.48
CA MET A 603 14.48 -10.75 -2.68
C MET A 603 13.40 -10.91 -3.74
N VAL A 604 12.97 -12.14 -4.06
CA VAL A 604 11.87 -12.37 -5.01
C VAL A 604 10.57 -11.73 -4.52
N ASN A 605 10.22 -11.88 -3.23
CA ASN A 605 9.04 -11.27 -2.64
C ASN A 605 9.09 -9.73 -2.64
N THR A 606 10.27 -9.11 -2.71
CA THR A 606 10.38 -7.65 -2.85
C THR A 606 9.68 -7.17 -4.12
N PHE A 607 9.79 -7.93 -5.21
CA PHE A 607 9.23 -7.60 -6.52
C PHE A 607 7.80 -8.11 -6.74
N THR A 608 7.22 -8.84 -5.78
CA THR A 608 5.80 -9.20 -5.81
C THR A 608 4.89 -8.11 -5.24
N HIS A 609 5.48 -7.09 -4.58
CA HIS A 609 4.79 -5.86 -4.21
C HIS A 609 4.79 -4.89 -5.39
N LEU A 610 3.90 -5.15 -6.34
CA LEU A 610 3.91 -4.52 -7.67
C LEU A 610 3.58 -3.02 -7.67
N HIS A 611 3.06 -2.46 -6.57
CA HIS A 611 2.82 -1.03 -6.42
C HIS A 611 4.06 -0.23 -5.99
N ILE A 612 5.15 -0.92 -5.60
CA ILE A 612 6.43 -0.27 -5.26
C ILE A 612 7.19 -0.06 -6.58
N PRO A 613 7.74 1.15 -6.83
CA PRO A 613 8.53 1.40 -8.03
C PRO A 613 9.67 0.40 -8.21
N ILE A 614 9.92 -0.03 -9.44
CA ILE A 614 10.96 -1.00 -9.78
C ILE A 614 12.33 -0.48 -9.35
N SER A 615 12.58 0.82 -9.54
CA SER A 615 13.83 1.50 -9.15
C SER A 615 14.14 1.34 -7.66
N VAL A 616 13.15 1.58 -6.80
CA VAL A 616 13.27 1.43 -5.34
C VAL A 616 13.50 -0.03 -4.95
N SER A 617 12.76 -0.96 -5.57
CA SER A 617 12.91 -2.39 -5.31
C SER A 617 14.28 -2.94 -5.74
N LEU A 618 14.82 -2.47 -6.87
CA LEU A 618 16.16 -2.81 -7.32
C LEU A 618 17.24 -2.26 -6.38
N LEU A 619 17.14 -0.99 -6.00
CA LEU A 619 18.12 -0.36 -5.11
C LEU A 619 18.16 -1.04 -3.74
N ARG A 620 16.98 -1.33 -3.18
CA ARG A 620 16.84 -2.07 -1.93
C ARG A 620 17.52 -3.44 -2.01
N SER A 621 17.25 -4.18 -3.08
CA SER A 621 17.83 -5.52 -3.30
C SER A 621 19.34 -5.45 -3.51
N PHE A 622 19.83 -4.43 -4.22
CA PHE A 622 21.26 -4.19 -4.42
C PHE A 622 21.99 -3.97 -3.09
N TYR A 623 21.46 -3.07 -2.23
CA TYR A 623 22.02 -2.87 -0.89
C TYR A 623 21.99 -4.14 -0.06
N SER A 624 20.88 -4.89 -0.08
CA SER A 624 20.77 -6.16 0.64
C SER A 624 21.83 -7.18 0.19
N VAL A 625 22.08 -7.29 -1.11
CA VAL A 625 23.06 -8.22 -1.70
C VAL A 625 24.48 -7.83 -1.31
N VAL A 626 24.85 -6.56 -1.44
CA VAL A 626 26.21 -6.07 -1.12
C VAL A 626 26.50 -6.19 0.37
N LEU A 627 25.62 -5.65 1.22
CA LEU A 627 25.79 -5.70 2.68
C LEU A 627 25.73 -7.15 3.19
N GLY A 628 24.82 -7.96 2.63
CA GLY A 628 24.70 -9.37 2.98
C GLY A 628 25.94 -10.18 2.65
N PHE A 629 26.62 -9.88 1.55
CA PHE A 629 27.91 -10.51 1.23
C PHE A 629 29.00 -10.10 2.23
N ILE A 630 29.12 -8.81 2.56
CA ILE A 630 30.10 -8.29 3.52
C ILE A 630 29.90 -8.92 4.91
N VAL A 631 28.67 -8.93 5.41
CA VAL A 631 28.33 -9.56 6.71
C VAL A 631 28.58 -11.08 6.65
N GLY A 632 28.33 -11.73 5.50
CA GLY A 632 28.68 -13.13 5.28
C GLY A 632 30.18 -13.41 5.39
N LEU A 633 31.05 -12.51 4.93
CA LEU A 633 32.50 -12.64 5.12
C LEU A 633 32.89 -12.54 6.59
N VAL A 634 32.23 -11.66 7.35
CA VAL A 634 32.41 -11.56 8.81
C VAL A 634 32.00 -12.87 9.50
N PHE A 635 30.88 -13.47 9.09
CA PHE A 635 30.44 -14.78 9.63
C PHE A 635 31.47 -15.88 9.34
N ILE A 636 32.07 -15.89 8.14
CA ILE A 636 33.16 -16.82 7.81
C ILE A 636 34.38 -16.58 8.73
N ALA A 637 34.74 -15.33 9.02
CA ALA A 637 35.85 -15.01 9.91
C ALA A 637 35.59 -15.52 11.34
N ILE A 638 34.40 -15.26 11.87
CA ILE A 638 33.96 -15.76 13.19
C ILE A 638 34.00 -17.29 13.21
N PHE A 639 33.45 -17.94 12.18
CA PHE A 639 33.45 -19.40 12.07
C PHE A 639 34.86 -19.98 12.02
N LYS A 640 35.81 -19.35 11.32
CA LYS A 640 37.22 -19.77 11.29
C LYS A 640 37.86 -19.72 12.67
N VAL A 641 37.61 -18.66 13.44
CA VAL A 641 38.13 -18.53 14.81
C VAL A 641 37.55 -19.61 15.72
N GLY A 642 36.22 -19.78 15.71
CA GLY A 642 35.55 -20.81 16.52
C GLY A 642 35.96 -22.24 16.14
N TYR A 643 36.13 -22.52 14.84
CA TYR A 643 36.59 -23.82 14.36
C TYR A 643 38.02 -24.12 14.80
N ARG A 644 38.92 -23.13 14.79
CA ARG A 644 40.30 -23.28 15.30
C ARG A 644 40.33 -23.54 16.80
N TYR A 645 39.51 -22.83 17.57
CA TYR A 645 39.43 -23.00 19.03
C TYR A 645 38.88 -24.37 19.43
N SER A 646 37.79 -24.80 18.80
CA SER A 646 37.20 -26.14 19.03
C SER A 646 38.11 -27.28 18.57
N ALA A 647 38.89 -27.09 17.50
CA ALA A 647 39.91 -28.07 17.08
C ALA A 647 41.09 -28.16 18.06
N LYS A 648 41.39 -27.09 18.82
CA LYS A 648 42.41 -27.08 19.87
C LYS A 648 41.93 -27.81 21.12
N LEU A 649 40.67 -27.57 21.54
CA LEU A 649 40.00 -28.24 22.67
C LEU A 649 39.70 -29.73 22.47
N ARG A 650 39.75 -30.24 21.22
CA ARG A 650 39.63 -31.68 20.92
C ARG A 650 40.97 -32.43 20.89
N LYS A 651 42.07 -31.68 20.96
CA LYS A 651 43.45 -32.21 20.95
C LYS A 651 44.07 -32.22 22.35
N GLU A 652 43.56 -31.39 23.25
CA GLU A 652 43.64 -31.58 24.71
C GLU A 652 42.56 -32.59 25.12
#